data_AF-A0AA88IDX7-F1
#
_entry.id   AF-A0AA88IDX7-F1
#
_cell.length_a   1.000
_cell.length_b   1.000
_cell.length_c   1.000
_cell.angle_alpha   90.00
_cell.angle_beta   90.00
_cell.angle_gamma   90.00
#
_symmetry.space_group_name_H-M   'P 1'
#
loop_
_entity.id
_entity.type
_entity.pdbx_description
1 polymer ?
#
loop_
_entity_poly.entity_id
_entity_poly.type
_entity_poly.pdbx_seq_one_letter_code
_entity_poly.pdbx_strand_id
1 'polypeptide(L)'
;MMKLLRKLLADHYSSHHKTATRTIVETRRYNNNNQSHKVCVVGSGPAGFYTAQYILKNHPKATVDIYERLPAPFGLVRYGVAPDHPDVKNVIHAFGQTAQSSRVTFFGNVAIGTDVTLADLRNAYDVVVLAYGAAQDKWLGIQGETLPNVVSARRFVGWYNGLPDDINLTVDFSVERAVIVGNGNVALDVARILLTPIDILAKTDICRHSLDQLSTSKIKEVILVGRRGPLQVAFTIKELREIVNMDNLKLAFHLEDFKGIEDILSGLPRPRKRLTELLLKAVRTSTKKDTDKTMEFKFFRNPVEIIGSNEKGIEKLVVELNSPKGELSEHQLVESTGLKEEVDCGLLIKSIGYKSVPLADELPFDYKSGVIKSDNGRVWGMQDVYCSGWVSTGSVGVIATTMNNSFAVGNAIVTDLKEKEPNPSKAGQNVFDARERTPLHWAIIKGKIHVVNYLLQEGANFWLALGSGWTGSWKKTPLHYATMGKHLKIVRLLLSRGAPTDVLDKNGRTPLHFAVKNNDLEIAKLLLSRKARTDILDRYGRTALHFAAKGHNPDCVKLLLSCGAAVNTSDKNRRTPLHYAVKNNDLEIAKLLLTRKARTDVLDRYGRTALHFAAKGHNPDCVKLLLSCGAAVNTSDKNRRTPLHYAVKNNDLEIAKLLLTRKARTDVLDRYGRTALHFAAKGHNLDCVKLLLSCGAAVNTSDKNRRTPLHYATKVKYFRGYIPSSQFATSCKRRQHVKIVKLLLLSGAFLDAVDKNGRTPLHFAAKGNNLEIVRLLLSKKIRACVLDKDQRAALDFPVKGNEVEFVKLLLSYGAPDHISGDKAVKYFEELPLGKVIYDKDNNSGSELEQGIGREQDFIPDNVPSIEKNRDFNKCSKISESSTSPRKYVKHGYFYNGTSSSNSNSSKSSDDSSCIISNFNNSFGVTNNSSATSSEHLKHSLER
;
A
#
# COMPACT_ATOMS: atom_id res chain seq x y z
N MET A 1 10.34 -18.25 -6.41
CA MET A 1 10.39 -16.83 -5.97
C MET A 1 11.77 -16.19 -6.12
N MET A 2 12.91 -16.87 -5.89
CA MET A 2 14.25 -16.34 -6.27
C MET A 2 14.46 -16.17 -7.79
N LYS A 3 13.68 -16.81 -8.68
CA LYS A 3 13.62 -16.49 -10.13
C LYS A 3 12.73 -15.26 -10.44
N LEU A 4 11.71 -14.98 -9.63
CA LEU A 4 10.97 -13.72 -9.69
C LEU A 4 11.77 -12.60 -9.01
N LEU A 5 12.55 -12.94 -7.98
CA LEU A 5 13.52 -12.09 -7.32
C LEU A 5 14.72 -11.87 -8.23
N ARG A 6 15.15 -12.82 -9.09
CA ARG A 6 16.16 -12.67 -10.17
C ARG A 6 15.58 -12.09 -11.46
N LYS A 7 14.28 -12.09 -11.70
CA LYS A 7 13.69 -11.24 -12.76
C LYS A 7 13.58 -9.80 -12.24
N LEU A 8 13.16 -9.65 -10.98
CA LEU A 8 13.27 -8.41 -10.20
C LEU A 8 14.71 -8.08 -9.73
N LEU A 9 15.72 -8.96 -9.92
CA LEU A 9 17.16 -8.83 -9.54
C LEU A 9 18.08 -8.83 -10.79
N ALA A 10 17.61 -9.25 -11.96
CA ALA A 10 18.31 -9.15 -13.25
C ALA A 10 17.84 -7.92 -14.02
N ASP A 11 16.59 -7.47 -13.81
CA ASP A 11 16.20 -6.07 -14.02
C ASP A 11 16.89 -5.13 -12.99
N HIS A 12 17.64 -5.67 -12.03
CA HIS A 12 18.23 -4.97 -10.87
C HIS A 12 19.74 -4.82 -10.97
N TYR A 13 20.35 -5.20 -12.09
CA TYR A 13 21.76 -4.90 -12.39
C TYR A 13 21.98 -4.30 -13.78
N SER A 14 20.91 -4.10 -14.56
CA SER A 14 20.96 -3.34 -15.81
C SER A 14 19.91 -2.23 -15.76
N SER A 15 20.41 -1.02 -15.55
CA SER A 15 19.70 0.26 -15.67
C SER A 15 18.85 0.72 -14.46
N HIS A 16 19.18 1.93 -13.99
CA HIS A 16 18.39 2.85 -13.15
C HIS A 16 18.50 2.74 -11.61
N HIS A 17 19.57 3.35 -11.09
CA HIS A 17 19.97 3.54 -9.69
C HIS A 17 19.12 4.52 -8.84
N LYS A 18 18.08 5.16 -9.38
CA LYS A 18 17.57 6.43 -8.83
C LYS A 18 16.54 6.36 -7.68
N THR A 19 15.95 5.21 -7.34
CA THR A 19 14.80 5.14 -6.39
C THR A 19 15.14 4.66 -4.97
N ALA A 20 16.26 3.97 -4.76
CA ALA A 20 16.63 3.43 -3.44
C ALA A 20 17.17 4.52 -2.48
N THR A 21 17.73 5.60 -3.01
CA THR A 21 18.58 6.52 -2.26
C THR A 21 17.80 7.66 -1.61
N ARG A 22 16.74 8.14 -2.28
CA ARG A 22 15.74 9.06 -1.68
C ARG A 22 15.07 8.44 -0.45
N THR A 23 14.88 7.12 -0.45
CA THR A 23 14.34 6.37 0.68
C THR A 23 15.25 6.47 1.92
N ILE A 24 16.58 6.54 1.79
CA ILE A 24 17.53 6.62 2.92
C ILE A 24 17.39 7.97 3.64
N VAL A 25 17.33 9.08 2.89
CA VAL A 25 17.12 10.43 3.43
C VAL A 25 15.76 10.54 4.10
N GLU A 26 14.73 9.95 3.49
CA GLU A 26 13.39 9.86 4.09
C GLU A 26 13.41 9.00 5.36
N THR A 27 14.18 7.90 5.43
CA THR A 27 14.27 6.99 6.59
C THR A 27 15.01 7.62 7.78
N ARG A 28 15.86 8.63 7.56
CA ARG A 28 16.53 9.36 8.65
C ARG A 28 15.66 10.35 9.38
N ARG A 29 14.56 10.77 8.75
CA ARG A 29 13.51 11.54 9.37
C ARG A 29 12.65 10.72 10.36
N TYR A 30 13.22 9.77 11.11
CA TYR A 30 12.45 8.89 12.00
C TYR A 30 13.13 8.55 13.33
N ASN A 31 14.24 9.19 13.67
CA ASN A 31 14.97 8.89 14.90
C ASN A 31 14.50 9.80 16.05
N ASN A 32 13.90 9.22 17.09
CA ASN A 32 13.22 9.96 18.17
C ASN A 32 14.03 10.12 19.46
N ASN A 33 15.24 9.58 19.56
CA ASN A 33 15.97 9.54 20.83
C ASN A 33 17.39 10.12 20.70
N ASN A 34 17.46 11.43 20.50
CA ASN A 34 18.41 12.35 21.16
C ASN A 34 18.38 13.71 20.44
N GLN A 35 18.35 14.81 21.21
CA GLN A 35 18.70 16.15 20.75
C GLN A 35 20.19 16.19 20.34
N SER A 36 20.48 15.64 19.16
CA SER A 36 21.82 15.58 18.57
C SER A 36 21.80 16.31 17.24
N HIS A 37 22.68 17.30 17.04
CA HIS A 37 22.85 17.92 15.72
C HIS A 37 23.28 16.88 14.69
N LYS A 38 22.61 16.89 13.54
CA LYS A 38 22.84 15.99 12.42
C LYS A 38 23.63 16.72 11.34
N VAL A 39 24.83 16.22 11.05
CA VAL A 39 25.70 16.76 10.00
C VAL A 39 25.79 15.75 8.85
N CYS A 40 25.56 16.22 7.63
CA CYS A 40 25.83 15.47 6.41
C CYS A 40 27.14 15.96 5.80
N VAL A 41 27.97 15.04 5.32
CA VAL A 41 29.20 15.29 4.56
C VAL A 41 29.08 14.60 3.21
N VAL A 42 29.18 15.37 2.13
CA VAL A 42 29.08 14.91 0.75
C VAL A 42 30.49 14.77 0.17
N GLY A 43 30.98 13.54 0.09
CA GLY A 43 32.33 13.18 -0.33
C GLY A 43 33.14 12.60 0.83
N SER A 44 33.71 11.42 0.61
CA SER A 44 34.49 10.70 1.62
C SER A 44 36.01 10.77 1.40
N GLY A 45 36.48 11.80 0.68
CA GLY A 45 37.90 12.11 0.58
C GLY A 45 38.48 12.67 1.89
N PRO A 46 39.76 13.10 1.88
CA PRO A 46 40.38 13.74 3.04
C PRO A 46 39.57 14.88 3.64
N ALA A 47 38.98 15.73 2.79
CA ALA A 47 38.21 16.87 3.25
C ALA A 47 36.99 16.46 4.09
N GLY A 48 36.26 15.45 3.61
CA GLY A 48 35.10 14.93 4.30
C GLY A 48 35.45 14.29 5.64
N PHE A 49 36.48 13.42 5.66
CA PHE A 49 36.90 12.76 6.89
C PHE A 49 37.54 13.71 7.90
N TYR A 50 38.38 14.66 7.50
CA TYR A 50 38.94 15.64 8.44
C TYR A 50 37.88 16.57 9.01
N THR A 51 36.90 16.98 8.20
CA THR A 51 35.76 17.76 8.70
C THR A 51 34.95 16.95 9.71
N ALA A 52 34.63 15.69 9.39
CA ALA A 52 33.94 14.78 10.30
C ALA A 52 34.72 14.57 11.61
N GLN A 53 36.03 14.29 11.51
CA GLN A 53 36.92 14.08 12.65
C GLN A 53 36.92 15.30 13.58
N TYR A 54 37.01 16.52 13.02
CA TYR A 54 36.97 17.75 13.82
C TYR A 54 35.65 17.93 14.55
N ILE A 55 34.51 17.72 13.85
CA ILE A 55 33.17 17.84 14.43
C ILE A 55 33.00 16.83 15.57
N LEU A 56 33.39 15.57 15.36
CA LEU A 56 33.26 14.52 16.37
C LEU A 56 34.10 14.81 17.61
N LYS A 57 35.30 15.37 17.45
CA LYS A 57 36.19 15.75 18.55
C LYS A 57 35.65 16.92 19.36
N ASN A 58 35.03 17.91 18.71
CA ASN A 58 34.68 19.18 19.34
C ASN A 58 33.17 19.38 19.60
N HIS A 59 32.32 18.46 19.15
CA HIS A 59 30.87 18.46 19.39
C HIS A 59 30.37 17.06 19.83
N PRO A 60 30.34 16.76 21.15
CA PRO A 60 30.12 15.41 21.67
C PRO A 60 28.79 14.75 21.24
N LYS A 61 27.75 15.57 21.07
CA LYS A 61 26.41 15.10 20.70
C LYS A 61 26.19 15.03 19.19
N ALA A 62 27.09 15.56 18.35
CA ALA A 62 26.85 15.57 16.91
C ALA A 62 27.04 14.17 16.31
N THR A 63 26.19 13.82 15.35
CA THR A 63 26.37 12.62 14.50
C THR A 63 26.65 13.07 13.07
N VAL A 64 27.55 12.36 12.39
CA VAL A 64 28.04 12.71 11.06
C VAL A 64 27.76 11.58 10.07
N ASP A 65 27.11 11.93 8.98
CA ASP A 65 26.81 11.01 7.90
C ASP A 65 27.63 11.35 6.66
N ILE A 66 28.44 10.40 6.20
CA ILE A 66 29.33 10.60 5.07
C ILE A 66 28.73 9.89 3.85
N TYR A 67 28.33 10.67 2.85
CA TYR A 67 27.83 10.19 1.57
C TYR A 67 28.96 10.15 0.55
N GLU A 68 29.05 9.07 -0.22
CA GLU A 68 30.05 8.87 -1.24
C GLU A 68 29.43 8.25 -2.48
N ARG A 69 29.76 8.78 -3.67
CA ARG A 69 29.27 8.25 -4.94
C ARG A 69 29.87 6.88 -5.22
N LEU A 70 31.12 6.66 -4.84
CA LEU A 70 31.81 5.39 -5.01
C LEU A 70 31.43 4.38 -3.92
N PRO A 71 31.57 3.06 -4.17
CA PRO A 71 31.28 2.05 -3.16
C PRO A 71 32.32 2.04 -2.03
N ALA A 72 33.56 2.50 -2.29
CA ALA A 72 34.64 2.56 -1.32
C ALA A 72 35.00 4.00 -0.94
N PRO A 73 35.35 4.25 0.34
CA PRO A 73 35.69 5.59 0.83
C PRO A 73 37.11 6.03 0.44
N PHE A 74 37.51 7.20 0.98
CA PHE A 74 38.87 7.78 0.99
C PHE A 74 39.24 8.62 -0.24
N GLY A 75 38.39 8.67 -1.25
CA GLY A 75 38.56 9.53 -2.43
C GLY A 75 39.97 9.42 -3.04
N LEU A 76 40.62 10.55 -3.29
CA LEU A 76 41.95 10.58 -3.92
C LEU A 76 43.08 9.98 -3.07
N VAL A 77 42.90 9.65 -1.79
CA VAL A 77 43.93 8.88 -1.08
C VAL A 77 43.99 7.45 -1.62
N ARG A 78 42.84 6.89 -2.00
CA ARG A 78 42.76 5.58 -2.64
C ARG A 78 42.98 5.68 -4.14
N TYR A 79 42.31 6.63 -4.79
CA TYR A 79 42.19 6.70 -6.25
C TYR A 79 43.16 7.69 -6.92
N GLY A 80 43.91 8.47 -6.15
CA GLY A 80 44.80 9.52 -6.64
C GLY A 80 46.27 9.33 -6.27
N VAL A 81 46.55 9.06 -4.99
CA VAL A 81 47.91 8.79 -4.50
C VAL A 81 48.48 7.58 -5.22
N ALA A 82 49.66 7.74 -5.79
CA ALA A 82 50.33 6.71 -6.56
C ALA A 82 50.54 5.42 -5.74
N PRO A 83 50.53 4.23 -6.37
CA PRO A 83 50.61 2.96 -5.67
C PRO A 83 52.01 2.70 -5.07
N ASP A 84 53.04 3.31 -5.63
CA ASP A 84 54.40 3.34 -5.08
C ASP A 84 54.58 4.32 -3.91
N HIS A 85 53.50 4.96 -3.46
CA HIS A 85 53.43 5.90 -2.34
C HIS A 85 52.58 5.39 -1.17
N PRO A 86 52.82 4.18 -0.63
CA PRO A 86 51.98 3.63 0.43
C PRO A 86 51.97 4.50 1.69
N ASP A 87 53.09 5.16 2.01
CA ASP A 87 53.22 5.99 3.21
C ASP A 87 52.23 7.17 3.24
N VAL A 88 51.93 7.73 2.07
CA VAL A 88 50.97 8.84 1.96
C VAL A 88 49.54 8.34 2.21
N LYS A 89 49.27 7.05 1.93
CA LYS A 89 47.97 6.40 2.17
C LYS A 89 47.73 6.07 3.66
N ASN A 90 48.75 6.13 4.52
CA ASN A 90 48.62 5.83 5.97
C ASN A 90 47.59 6.69 6.71
N VAL A 91 47.23 7.88 6.19
CA VAL A 91 46.14 8.70 6.73
C VAL A 91 44.79 7.97 6.75
N ILE A 92 44.62 6.93 5.93
CA ILE A 92 43.44 6.05 5.92
C ILE A 92 43.21 5.40 7.29
N HIS A 93 44.26 5.13 8.08
CA HIS A 93 44.09 4.56 9.42
C HIS A 93 43.30 5.53 10.34
N ALA A 94 43.60 6.83 10.30
CA ALA A 94 42.87 7.83 11.06
C ALA A 94 41.42 7.99 10.54
N PHE A 95 41.20 7.89 9.24
CA PHE A 95 39.86 7.90 8.64
C PHE A 95 39.05 6.65 9.02
N GLY A 96 39.69 5.49 9.07
CA GLY A 96 39.10 4.23 9.54
C GLY A 96 38.65 4.32 10.99
N GLN A 97 39.47 4.87 11.88
CA GLN A 97 39.09 5.14 13.27
C GLN A 97 37.89 6.09 13.36
N THR A 98 37.88 7.14 12.53
CA THR A 98 36.76 8.09 12.45
C THR A 98 35.48 7.38 11.99
N ALA A 99 35.56 6.52 10.97
CA ALA A 99 34.42 5.77 10.43
C ALA A 99 33.87 4.70 11.40
N GLN A 100 34.71 4.15 12.28
CA GLN A 100 34.30 3.17 13.29
C GLN A 100 33.56 3.78 14.50
N SER A 101 33.57 5.11 14.63
CA SER A 101 32.79 5.82 15.64
C SER A 101 31.30 5.48 15.49
N SER A 102 30.63 5.14 16.59
CA SER A 102 29.16 4.90 16.60
C SER A 102 28.33 6.13 16.21
N ARG A 103 28.96 7.31 16.13
CA ARG A 103 28.34 8.57 15.69
C ARG A 103 28.59 8.88 14.22
N VAL A 104 29.29 8.01 13.50
CA VAL A 104 29.53 8.13 12.06
C VAL A 104 28.80 7.03 11.32
N THR A 105 28.17 7.37 10.21
CA THR A 105 27.61 6.38 9.30
C THR A 105 28.04 6.70 7.87
N PHE A 106 28.53 5.69 7.15
CA PHE A 106 29.00 5.81 5.78
C PHE A 106 27.96 5.26 4.79
N PHE A 107 27.66 6.03 3.75
CA PHE A 107 26.78 5.68 2.64
C PHE A 107 27.56 5.76 1.34
N GLY A 108 28.21 4.66 0.98
CA GLY A 108 28.79 4.49 -0.36
C GLY A 108 27.73 4.24 -1.42
N ASN A 109 28.12 4.43 -2.68
CA ASN A 109 27.25 4.25 -3.85
C ASN A 109 26.01 5.16 -3.88
N VAL A 110 26.18 6.41 -3.42
CA VAL A 110 25.16 7.46 -3.38
C VAL A 110 25.67 8.73 -4.06
N ALA A 111 25.21 8.99 -5.28
CA ALA A 111 25.56 10.19 -6.03
C ALA A 111 24.65 11.36 -5.66
N ILE A 112 25.16 12.33 -4.91
CA ILE A 112 24.44 13.58 -4.64
C ILE A 112 24.32 14.40 -5.93
N GLY A 113 23.14 14.96 -6.19
CA GLY A 113 22.76 15.60 -7.45
C GLY A 113 22.02 14.66 -8.42
N THR A 114 22.21 13.34 -8.31
CA THR A 114 21.55 12.34 -9.18
C THR A 114 20.57 11.45 -8.42
N ASP A 115 21.02 10.87 -7.31
CA ASP A 115 20.25 9.91 -6.51
C ASP A 115 19.53 10.58 -5.33
N VAL A 116 20.10 11.67 -4.82
CA VAL A 116 19.60 12.51 -3.73
C VAL A 116 19.94 13.96 -4.07
N THR A 117 18.97 14.87 -3.94
CA THR A 117 19.21 16.29 -4.23
C THR A 117 19.85 17.00 -3.04
N LEU A 118 20.52 18.13 -3.28
CA LEU A 118 21.03 18.99 -2.21
C LEU A 118 19.88 19.47 -1.28
N ALA A 119 18.73 19.81 -1.86
CA ALA A 119 17.53 20.18 -1.11
C ALA A 119 17.04 19.06 -0.17
N ASP A 120 17.06 17.80 -0.61
CA ASP A 120 16.69 16.65 0.24
C ASP A 120 17.62 16.54 1.45
N LEU A 121 18.93 16.72 1.27
CA LEU A 121 19.91 16.72 2.35
C LEU A 121 19.70 17.90 3.30
N ARG A 122 19.53 19.12 2.78
CA ARG A 122 19.27 20.31 3.60
C ARG A 122 18.01 20.17 4.44
N ASN A 123 16.99 19.48 3.93
CA ASN A 123 15.77 19.18 4.67
C ASN A 123 15.94 18.08 5.74
N ALA A 124 16.96 17.23 5.64
CA ALA A 124 17.19 16.11 6.57
C ALA A 124 18.28 16.39 7.61
N TYR A 125 19.13 17.39 7.38
CA TYR A 125 20.31 17.66 8.20
C TYR A 125 20.35 19.10 8.67
N ASP A 126 20.86 19.33 9.89
CA ASP A 126 21.10 20.68 10.41
C ASP A 126 22.17 21.39 9.58
N VAL A 127 23.19 20.64 9.15
CA VAL A 127 24.32 21.13 8.35
C VAL A 127 24.64 20.15 7.22
N VAL A 128 24.90 20.67 6.02
CA VAL A 128 25.42 19.91 4.87
C VAL A 128 26.81 20.43 4.50
N VAL A 129 27.81 19.56 4.46
CA VAL A 129 29.19 19.88 4.07
C VAL A 129 29.48 19.29 2.70
N LEU A 130 29.83 20.13 1.74
CA LEU A 130 30.23 19.74 0.39
C LEU A 130 31.75 19.53 0.37
N ALA A 131 32.17 18.27 0.23
CA ALA A 131 33.57 17.83 0.29
C ALA A 131 33.92 16.86 -0.87
N TYR A 132 33.23 17.02 -2.01
CA TYR A 132 33.30 16.11 -3.16
C TYR A 132 34.50 16.36 -4.10
N GLY A 133 35.38 17.29 -3.75
CA GLY A 133 36.63 17.54 -4.47
C GLY A 133 36.44 18.07 -5.90
N ALA A 134 37.41 17.81 -6.77
CA ALA A 134 37.45 18.28 -8.15
C ALA A 134 37.61 17.08 -9.10
N ALA A 135 36.53 16.68 -9.76
CA ALA A 135 36.48 15.47 -10.58
C ALA A 135 36.60 15.74 -12.10
N GLN A 136 36.49 16.99 -12.55
CA GLN A 136 36.51 17.34 -13.96
C GLN A 136 37.92 17.67 -14.45
N ASP A 137 38.24 17.20 -15.65
CA ASP A 137 39.50 17.51 -16.34
C ASP A 137 39.49 18.96 -16.86
N LYS A 138 40.65 19.62 -16.80
CA LYS A 138 40.87 20.86 -17.55
C LYS A 138 41.24 20.54 -18.98
N TRP A 139 40.66 21.30 -19.90
CA TRP A 139 40.99 21.27 -21.32
C TRP A 139 42.13 22.24 -21.61
N LEU A 140 43.01 21.85 -22.53
CA LEU A 140 44.03 22.72 -23.13
C LEU A 140 43.36 23.75 -24.04
N GLY A 141 42.24 23.39 -24.66
CA GLY A 141 41.49 24.26 -25.57
C GLY A 141 42.18 24.39 -26.93
N ILE A 142 42.86 23.33 -27.38
CA ILE A 142 43.63 23.31 -28.64
C ILE A 142 43.09 22.24 -29.60
N GLN A 143 43.39 22.41 -30.88
CA GLN A 143 43.02 21.45 -31.92
C GLN A 143 43.69 20.08 -31.68
N GLY A 144 42.96 19.00 -31.95
CA GLY A 144 43.43 17.62 -31.80
C GLY A 144 43.36 17.05 -30.37
N GLU A 145 42.85 17.81 -29.40
CA GLU A 145 42.76 17.38 -27.99
C GLU A 145 41.85 16.15 -27.73
N THR A 146 41.03 15.76 -28.71
CA THR A 146 40.15 14.58 -28.68
C THR A 146 40.69 13.39 -29.46
N LEU A 147 41.89 13.47 -30.04
CA LEU A 147 42.49 12.37 -30.78
C LEU A 147 42.73 11.13 -29.88
N PRO A 148 42.72 9.91 -30.46
CA PRO A 148 43.09 8.71 -29.72
C PRO A 148 44.50 8.83 -29.08
N ASN A 149 44.67 8.22 -27.91
CA ASN A 149 45.88 8.30 -27.08
C ASN A 149 46.24 9.72 -26.56
N VAL A 150 45.30 10.66 -26.62
CA VAL A 150 45.35 11.91 -25.83
C VAL A 150 44.50 11.74 -24.57
N VAL A 151 45.15 11.65 -23.42
CA VAL A 151 44.55 11.23 -22.15
C VAL A 151 44.74 12.33 -21.10
N SER A 152 43.82 12.47 -20.15
CA SER A 152 44.06 13.34 -18.99
C SER A 152 44.80 12.57 -17.89
N ALA A 153 45.69 13.25 -17.17
CA ALA A 153 46.41 12.64 -16.06
C ALA A 153 45.46 12.12 -14.98
N ARG A 154 44.32 12.80 -14.76
CA ARG A 154 43.26 12.34 -13.84
C ARG A 154 42.80 10.93 -14.19
N ARG A 155 42.46 10.71 -15.47
CA ARG A 155 41.93 9.45 -15.97
C ARG A 155 42.98 8.36 -15.91
N PHE A 156 44.20 8.68 -16.31
CA PHE A 156 45.32 7.75 -16.25
C PHE A 156 45.61 7.29 -14.81
N VAL A 157 45.62 8.24 -13.86
CA VAL A 157 45.77 7.96 -12.42
C VAL A 157 44.61 7.13 -11.88
N GLY A 158 43.38 7.52 -12.22
CA GLY A 158 42.20 6.75 -11.86
C GLY A 158 42.25 5.32 -12.39
N TRP A 159 42.69 5.13 -13.63
CA TRP A 159 42.81 3.83 -14.28
C TRP A 159 43.76 2.89 -13.52
N TYR A 160 44.99 3.34 -13.21
CA TYR A 160 45.95 2.48 -12.49
C TYR A 160 45.61 2.27 -11.01
N ASN A 161 44.88 3.21 -10.39
CA ASN A 161 44.41 3.09 -9.01
C ASN A 161 43.01 2.44 -8.88
N GLY A 162 42.41 2.00 -9.98
CA GLY A 162 41.14 1.26 -9.97
C GLY A 162 39.91 2.11 -9.65
N LEU A 163 39.91 3.39 -10.04
CA LEU A 163 38.72 4.23 -10.05
C LEU A 163 37.71 3.64 -11.05
N PRO A 164 36.47 3.26 -10.62
CA PRO A 164 35.54 2.55 -11.49
C PRO A 164 35.18 3.29 -12.78
N ASP A 165 35.16 4.62 -12.77
CA ASP A 165 34.83 5.43 -13.95
C ASP A 165 35.93 5.35 -15.05
N ASP A 166 37.15 4.96 -14.68
CA ASP A 166 38.32 4.99 -15.55
C ASP A 166 38.88 3.58 -15.85
N ILE A 167 38.23 2.52 -15.39
CA ILE A 167 38.70 1.13 -15.61
C ILE A 167 38.79 0.76 -17.10
N ASN A 168 37.89 1.31 -17.91
CA ASN A 168 37.83 1.08 -19.36
C ASN A 168 38.65 2.11 -20.15
N LEU A 169 39.57 2.84 -19.51
CA LEU A 169 40.48 3.71 -20.23
C LEU A 169 41.39 2.86 -21.11
N THR A 170 41.31 3.07 -22.42
CA THR A 170 42.21 2.47 -23.40
C THR A 170 43.39 3.42 -23.63
N VAL A 171 44.60 2.93 -23.41
CA VAL A 171 45.85 3.62 -23.71
C VAL A 171 46.70 2.70 -24.55
N ASP A 172 47.22 3.21 -25.67
CA ASP A 172 48.18 2.47 -26.47
C ASP A 172 49.58 2.65 -25.89
N PHE A 173 50.12 1.57 -25.33
CA PHE A 173 51.46 1.50 -24.76
C PHE A 173 52.49 0.90 -25.72
N SER A 174 52.13 0.59 -26.97
CA SER A 174 53.05 0.06 -27.99
C SER A 174 53.97 1.12 -28.59
N VAL A 175 53.77 2.38 -28.21
CA VAL A 175 54.58 3.54 -28.60
C VAL A 175 55.83 3.68 -27.73
N GLU A 176 56.89 4.30 -28.25
CA GLU A 176 58.14 4.47 -27.52
C GLU A 176 58.22 5.76 -26.69
N ARG A 177 57.45 6.79 -27.08
CA ARG A 177 57.53 8.14 -26.50
C ARG A 177 56.18 8.67 -26.04
N ALA A 178 56.14 9.13 -24.79
CA ALA A 178 55.00 9.81 -24.19
C ALA A 178 55.34 11.27 -23.83
N VAL A 179 54.38 12.17 -24.00
CA VAL A 179 54.50 13.58 -23.60
C VAL A 179 53.51 13.86 -22.47
N ILE A 180 53.98 14.48 -21.39
CA ILE A 180 53.14 14.93 -20.28
C ILE A 180 53.14 16.46 -20.24
N VAL A 181 51.96 17.05 -20.40
CA VAL A 181 51.80 18.51 -20.37
C VAL A 181 51.52 18.96 -18.93
N GLY A 182 52.46 19.69 -18.32
CA GLY A 182 52.39 20.25 -16.98
C GLY A 182 53.49 19.74 -16.05
N ASN A 183 53.94 20.59 -15.11
CA ASN A 183 55.02 20.29 -14.16
C ASN A 183 54.52 20.28 -12.71
N GLY A 184 53.51 19.45 -12.41
CA GLY A 184 53.00 19.22 -11.06
C GLY A 184 53.39 17.84 -10.51
N ASN A 185 53.06 17.54 -9.25
CA ASN A 185 53.28 16.21 -8.65
C ASN A 185 52.67 15.10 -9.50
N VAL A 186 51.43 15.28 -9.95
CA VAL A 186 50.71 14.28 -10.76
C VAL A 186 51.46 13.96 -12.06
N ALA A 187 52.11 14.95 -12.67
CA ALA A 187 52.92 14.72 -13.87
C ALA A 187 54.12 13.81 -13.56
N LEU A 188 54.76 14.00 -12.41
CA LEU A 188 55.85 13.13 -11.95
C LEU A 188 55.34 11.74 -11.58
N ASP A 189 54.17 11.62 -10.94
CA ASP A 189 53.55 10.32 -10.61
C ASP A 189 53.29 9.51 -11.88
N VAL A 190 52.67 10.14 -12.89
CA VAL A 190 52.42 9.50 -14.18
C VAL A 190 53.73 9.08 -14.86
N ALA A 191 54.72 9.97 -14.91
CA ALA A 191 56.03 9.64 -15.49
C ALA A 191 56.68 8.45 -14.77
N ARG A 192 56.63 8.44 -13.43
CA ARG A 192 57.19 7.37 -12.60
C ARG A 192 56.48 6.04 -12.88
N ILE A 193 55.15 6.02 -12.97
CA ILE A 193 54.40 4.80 -13.31
C ILE A 193 54.75 4.27 -14.70
N LEU A 194 54.96 5.13 -15.69
CA LEU A 194 55.37 4.72 -17.04
C LEU A 194 56.80 4.17 -17.08
N LEU A 195 57.70 4.70 -16.25
CA LEU A 195 59.14 4.42 -16.33
C LEU A 195 59.63 3.38 -15.30
N THR A 196 58.89 3.14 -14.23
CA THR A 196 59.27 2.20 -13.17
C THR A 196 59.23 0.75 -13.69
N PRO A 197 60.22 -0.10 -13.34
CA PRO A 197 60.21 -1.52 -13.67
C PRO A 197 58.95 -2.23 -13.17
N ILE A 198 58.40 -3.12 -13.98
CA ILE A 198 57.12 -3.77 -13.69
C ILE A 198 57.18 -4.63 -12.41
N ASP A 199 58.33 -5.22 -12.09
CA ASP A 199 58.53 -6.04 -10.90
C ASP A 199 58.45 -5.24 -9.59
N ILE A 200 58.77 -3.95 -9.65
CA ILE A 200 58.62 -3.03 -8.51
C ILE A 200 57.15 -2.67 -8.35
N LEU A 201 56.49 -2.30 -9.44
CA LEU A 201 55.05 -1.96 -9.43
C LEU A 201 54.19 -3.16 -9.02
N ALA A 202 54.57 -4.39 -9.39
CA ALA A 202 53.85 -5.61 -9.03
C ALA A 202 53.74 -5.86 -7.52
N LYS A 203 54.60 -5.23 -6.70
CA LYS A 203 54.59 -5.31 -5.23
C LYS A 203 53.75 -4.22 -4.57
N THR A 204 53.17 -3.31 -5.35
CA THR A 204 52.34 -2.19 -4.88
C THR A 204 50.85 -2.54 -4.92
N ASP A 205 49.98 -1.59 -4.56
CA ASP A 205 48.53 -1.73 -4.68
C ASP A 205 47.97 -1.31 -6.06
N ILE A 206 48.82 -1.23 -7.09
CA ILE A 206 48.41 -0.98 -8.48
C ILE A 206 47.44 -2.05 -8.98
N CYS A 207 46.45 -1.64 -9.77
CA CYS A 207 45.44 -2.57 -10.26
C CYS A 207 46.02 -3.55 -11.29
N ARG A 208 45.57 -4.81 -11.22
CA ARG A 208 46.08 -5.90 -12.06
C ARG A 208 45.90 -5.62 -13.55
N HIS A 209 44.74 -5.12 -13.97
CA HIS A 209 44.49 -4.81 -15.38
C HIS A 209 45.46 -3.76 -15.93
N SER A 210 45.82 -2.76 -15.11
CA SER A 210 46.78 -1.74 -15.49
C SER A 210 48.20 -2.27 -15.51
N LEU A 211 48.56 -3.10 -14.53
CA LEU A 211 49.86 -3.76 -14.48
C LEU A 211 50.07 -4.68 -15.71
N ASP A 212 49.05 -5.45 -16.09
CA ASP A 212 49.11 -6.33 -17.25
C ASP A 212 49.32 -5.52 -18.55
N GLN A 213 48.63 -4.39 -18.73
CA GLN A 213 48.86 -3.51 -19.88
C GLN A 213 50.25 -2.86 -19.85
N LEU A 214 50.67 -2.33 -18.70
CA LEU A 214 52.00 -1.71 -18.52
C LEU A 214 53.13 -2.72 -18.74
N SER A 215 52.92 -4.00 -18.45
CA SER A 215 53.91 -5.06 -18.71
C SER A 215 54.26 -5.23 -20.18
N THR A 216 53.37 -4.81 -21.08
CA THR A 216 53.57 -4.83 -22.54
C THR A 216 54.05 -3.49 -23.10
N SER A 217 54.29 -2.50 -22.23
CA SER A 217 54.66 -1.15 -22.66
C SER A 217 56.03 -1.12 -23.31
N LYS A 218 56.12 -0.42 -24.44
CA LYS A 218 57.36 -0.10 -25.14
C LYS A 218 57.85 1.32 -24.85
N ILE A 219 57.20 2.04 -23.93
CA ILE A 219 57.57 3.42 -23.60
C ILE A 219 58.94 3.43 -22.93
N LYS A 220 59.87 4.14 -23.57
CA LYS A 220 61.23 4.37 -23.09
C LYS A 220 61.48 5.83 -22.76
N GLU A 221 60.76 6.74 -23.43
CA GLU A 221 60.98 8.18 -23.29
C GLU A 221 59.70 8.90 -22.80
N VAL A 222 59.85 9.73 -21.76
CA VAL A 222 58.79 10.61 -21.26
C VAL A 222 59.26 12.06 -21.26
N ILE A 223 58.55 12.94 -21.98
CA ILE A 223 58.88 14.37 -22.07
C ILE A 223 57.86 15.18 -21.26
N LEU A 224 58.32 15.91 -20.25
CA LEU A 224 57.50 16.84 -19.48
C LEU A 224 57.57 18.23 -20.08
N VAL A 225 56.44 18.71 -20.58
CA VAL A 225 56.30 20.01 -21.25
C VAL A 225 55.69 21.03 -20.30
N GLY A 226 56.44 22.09 -20.04
CA GLY A 226 56.07 23.17 -19.14
C GLY A 226 56.00 24.53 -19.83
N ARG A 227 54.86 25.23 -19.70
CA ARG A 227 54.71 26.59 -20.25
C ARG A 227 55.59 27.67 -19.59
N ARG A 228 56.16 27.38 -18.41
CA ARG A 228 56.98 28.29 -17.60
C ARG A 228 58.33 27.63 -17.28
N GLY A 229 59.21 28.37 -16.61
CA GLY A 229 60.56 27.95 -16.27
C GLY A 229 60.68 27.04 -15.04
N PRO A 230 61.92 26.62 -14.71
CA PRO A 230 62.21 25.77 -13.56
C PRO A 230 61.81 26.39 -12.21
N LEU A 231 61.79 27.71 -12.08
CA LEU A 231 61.39 28.42 -10.86
C LEU A 231 59.87 28.44 -10.63
N GLN A 232 59.06 28.01 -11.60
CA GLN A 232 57.60 27.96 -11.47
C GLN A 232 57.04 26.53 -11.45
N VAL A 233 57.89 25.50 -11.35
CA VAL A 233 57.41 24.12 -11.19
C VAL A 233 56.52 23.99 -9.96
N ALA A 234 55.46 23.19 -10.08
CA ALA A 234 54.48 22.97 -9.02
C ALA A 234 54.67 21.64 -8.28
N PHE A 235 55.60 20.79 -8.72
CA PHE A 235 55.96 19.58 -8.00
C PHE A 235 56.80 19.87 -6.75
N THR A 236 56.75 18.95 -5.79
CA THR A 236 57.46 19.05 -4.51
C THR A 236 58.81 18.37 -4.56
N ILE A 237 59.67 18.69 -3.59
CA ILE A 237 61.01 18.10 -3.48
C ILE A 237 61.00 16.59 -3.26
N LYS A 238 59.94 16.06 -2.64
CA LYS A 238 59.82 14.61 -2.39
C LYS A 238 59.68 13.87 -3.72
N GLU A 239 58.70 14.26 -4.53
CA GLU A 239 58.44 13.63 -5.82
C GLU A 239 59.64 13.74 -6.77
N LEU A 240 60.29 14.91 -6.81
CA LEU A 240 61.50 15.07 -7.63
C LEU A 240 62.64 14.16 -7.14
N ARG A 241 62.82 14.02 -5.83
CA ARG A 241 63.88 13.18 -5.26
C ARG A 241 63.72 11.72 -5.64
N GLU A 242 62.49 11.23 -5.70
CA GLU A 242 62.22 9.86 -6.12
C GLU A 242 62.63 9.64 -7.57
N ILE A 243 62.28 10.56 -8.47
CA ILE A 243 62.73 10.53 -9.88
C ILE A 243 64.25 10.57 -10.01
N VAL A 244 64.92 11.47 -9.28
CA VAL A 244 66.40 11.60 -9.31
C VAL A 244 67.09 10.32 -8.81
N ASN A 245 66.48 9.62 -7.86
CA ASN A 245 67.01 8.41 -7.26
C ASN A 245 66.66 7.13 -8.03
N MET A 246 65.90 7.19 -9.14
CA MET A 246 65.62 6.00 -9.96
C MET A 246 66.89 5.54 -10.70
N ASP A 247 67.40 4.35 -10.39
CA ASP A 247 68.64 3.83 -10.99
C ASP A 247 68.52 3.54 -12.50
N ASN A 248 67.32 3.15 -12.94
CA ASN A 248 67.01 2.79 -14.32
C ASN A 248 66.49 3.96 -15.17
N LEU A 249 66.86 5.20 -14.85
CA LEU A 249 66.36 6.39 -15.54
C LEU A 249 67.44 7.44 -15.80
N LYS A 250 67.55 7.87 -17.05
CA LYS A 250 68.36 9.02 -17.47
C LYS A 250 67.52 10.28 -17.54
N LEU A 251 67.93 11.34 -16.86
CA LEU A 251 67.24 12.63 -16.92
C LEU A 251 67.87 13.52 -18.00
N ALA A 252 67.05 14.26 -18.74
CA ALA A 252 67.49 15.20 -19.75
C ALA A 252 66.88 16.60 -19.50
N PHE A 253 67.69 17.62 -19.70
CA PHE A 253 67.33 19.02 -19.47
C PHE A 253 67.96 19.91 -20.54
N HIS A 254 67.26 20.97 -20.93
CA HIS A 254 67.84 22.03 -21.75
C HIS A 254 68.60 23.02 -20.85
N LEU A 255 69.93 23.12 -21.01
CA LEU A 255 70.80 23.84 -20.07
C LEU A 255 70.51 25.34 -20.00
N GLU A 256 70.11 25.97 -21.12
CA GLU A 256 69.79 27.40 -21.14
C GLU A 256 68.57 27.75 -20.26
N ASP A 257 67.67 26.79 -19.99
CA ASP A 257 66.49 27.03 -19.14
C ASP A 257 66.87 27.31 -17.68
N PHE A 258 68.10 26.99 -17.28
CA PHE A 258 68.63 27.13 -15.92
C PHE A 258 69.59 28.31 -15.73
N LYS A 259 69.86 29.08 -16.78
CA LYS A 259 70.79 30.19 -16.76
C LYS A 259 70.37 31.25 -15.73
N GLY A 260 71.31 31.66 -14.87
CA GLY A 260 71.09 32.68 -13.84
C GLY A 260 70.29 32.24 -12.61
N ILE A 261 69.78 31.00 -12.56
CA ILE A 261 69.03 30.51 -11.39
C ILE A 261 69.94 30.39 -10.15
N GLU A 262 71.20 30.02 -10.33
CA GLU A 262 72.18 29.87 -9.24
C GLU A 262 72.39 31.17 -8.45
N ASP A 263 72.34 32.30 -9.15
CA ASP A 263 72.62 33.64 -8.60
C ASP A 263 71.55 34.09 -7.59
N ILE A 264 70.30 33.61 -7.74
CA ILE A 264 69.18 34.01 -6.88
C ILE A 264 68.85 33.00 -5.77
N LEU A 265 69.55 31.87 -5.71
CA LEU A 265 69.24 30.77 -4.76
C LEU A 265 69.25 31.21 -3.29
N SER A 266 70.10 32.17 -2.93
CA SER A 266 70.23 32.68 -1.57
C SER A 266 68.97 33.44 -1.10
N GLY A 267 68.26 34.09 -2.03
CA GLY A 267 67.06 34.89 -1.76
C GLY A 267 65.75 34.10 -1.75
N LEU A 268 65.75 32.82 -2.13
CA LEU A 268 64.53 32.01 -2.21
C LEU A 268 64.07 31.48 -0.83
N PRO A 269 62.75 31.38 -0.59
CA PRO A 269 62.20 30.71 0.58
C PRO A 269 62.73 29.27 0.71
N ARG A 270 63.01 28.84 1.96
CA ARG A 270 63.67 27.53 2.24
C ARG A 270 63.06 26.33 1.49
N PRO A 271 61.72 26.15 1.40
CA PRO A 271 61.15 25.04 0.63
C PRO A 271 61.47 25.11 -0.86
N ARG A 272 61.38 26.31 -1.46
CA ARG A 272 61.70 26.55 -2.87
C ARG A 272 63.19 26.35 -3.13
N LYS A 273 64.04 26.95 -2.31
CA LYS A 273 65.50 26.84 -2.39
C LYS A 273 65.95 25.38 -2.50
N ARG A 274 65.50 24.52 -1.57
CA ARG A 274 65.89 23.09 -1.56
C ARG A 274 65.40 22.31 -2.78
N LEU A 275 64.24 22.66 -3.33
CA LEU A 275 63.72 22.06 -4.55
C LEU A 275 64.59 22.47 -5.75
N THR A 276 64.89 23.76 -5.89
CA THR A 276 65.72 24.29 -6.97
C THR A 276 67.14 23.75 -6.91
N GLU A 277 67.73 23.63 -5.72
CA GLU A 277 69.05 22.97 -5.52
C GLU A 277 69.06 21.53 -6.02
N LEU A 278 67.98 20.77 -5.76
CA LEU A 278 67.85 19.40 -6.24
C LEU A 278 67.69 19.33 -7.77
N LEU A 279 66.97 20.26 -8.38
CA LEU A 279 66.88 20.38 -9.84
C LEU A 279 68.26 20.66 -10.46
N LEU A 280 68.99 21.64 -9.94
CA LEU A 280 70.34 21.97 -10.41
C LEU A 280 71.29 20.78 -10.23
N LYS A 281 71.18 20.06 -9.11
CA LYS A 281 71.91 18.81 -8.90
C LYS A 281 71.57 17.78 -9.97
N ALA A 282 70.28 17.58 -10.27
CA ALA A 282 69.82 16.63 -11.28
C ALA A 282 70.39 16.95 -12.67
N VAL A 283 70.41 18.23 -13.06
CA VAL A 283 71.02 18.73 -14.31
C VAL A 283 72.50 18.34 -14.38
N ARG A 284 73.25 18.53 -13.29
CA ARG A 284 74.69 18.21 -13.22
C ARG A 284 74.99 16.71 -13.26
N THR A 285 74.09 15.88 -12.74
CA THR A 285 74.30 14.42 -12.61
C THR A 285 73.70 13.59 -13.74
N SER A 286 73.00 14.22 -14.69
CA SER A 286 72.08 13.59 -15.64
C SER A 286 72.73 12.62 -16.65
N THR A 287 74.06 12.66 -16.81
CA THR A 287 74.78 12.01 -17.92
C THR A 287 75.37 10.62 -17.61
N LYS A 288 75.26 10.11 -16.37
CA LYS A 288 76.09 8.97 -15.89
C LYS A 288 75.39 7.61 -15.71
N LYS A 289 74.21 7.37 -16.32
CA LYS A 289 73.46 6.10 -16.14
C LYS A 289 73.33 5.34 -17.45
N ASP A 290 73.68 4.04 -17.42
CA ASP A 290 73.54 3.10 -18.54
C ASP A 290 72.13 2.48 -18.51
N THR A 291 71.19 3.12 -19.21
CA THR A 291 69.79 2.71 -19.30
C THR A 291 69.18 3.24 -20.59
N ASP A 292 68.21 2.49 -21.15
CA ASP A 292 67.46 2.87 -22.34
C ASP A 292 66.25 3.77 -22.04
N LYS A 293 65.93 4.01 -20.76
CA LYS A 293 64.82 4.87 -20.35
C LYS A 293 65.26 6.30 -20.08
N THR A 294 64.54 7.26 -20.65
CA THR A 294 64.80 8.70 -20.55
C THR A 294 63.59 9.48 -20.07
N MET A 295 63.85 10.53 -19.28
CA MET A 295 62.85 11.53 -18.92
C MET A 295 63.40 12.93 -19.16
N GLU A 296 62.78 13.65 -20.10
CA GLU A 296 63.18 15.00 -20.49
C GLU A 296 62.27 16.05 -19.85
N PHE A 297 62.85 17.16 -19.39
CA PHE A 297 62.11 18.35 -18.98
C PHE A 297 62.29 19.46 -20.02
N LYS A 298 61.20 19.84 -20.70
CA LYS A 298 61.15 20.99 -21.62
C LYS A 298 60.40 22.14 -20.98
N PHE A 299 61.11 23.20 -20.60
CA PHE A 299 60.49 24.42 -20.06
C PHE A 299 60.18 25.43 -21.16
N PHE A 300 59.39 26.44 -20.80
CA PHE A 300 58.98 27.51 -21.70
C PHE A 300 58.35 27.02 -23.02
N ARG A 301 57.56 25.94 -22.97
CA ARG A 301 56.83 25.39 -24.11
C ARG A 301 55.33 25.41 -23.84
N ASN A 302 54.59 26.18 -24.63
CA ASN A 302 53.14 26.24 -24.57
C ASN A 302 52.52 25.32 -25.64
N PRO A 303 51.70 24.33 -25.30
CA PRO A 303 51.05 23.49 -26.30
C PRO A 303 50.05 24.31 -27.13
N VAL A 304 50.09 24.18 -28.45
CA VAL A 304 49.23 24.95 -29.38
C VAL A 304 48.36 24.10 -30.29
N GLU A 305 48.83 22.91 -30.68
CA GLU A 305 48.09 22.00 -31.56
C GLU A 305 48.57 20.57 -31.39
N ILE A 306 47.67 19.60 -31.51
CA ILE A 306 47.98 18.17 -31.50
C ILE A 306 47.70 17.61 -32.89
N ILE A 307 48.73 17.05 -33.53
CA ILE A 307 48.67 16.50 -34.88
C ILE A 307 48.53 14.97 -34.80
N GLY A 308 47.60 14.43 -35.58
CA GLY A 308 47.35 13.00 -35.69
C GLY A 308 46.09 12.71 -36.47
N SER A 309 45.63 11.45 -36.43
CA SER A 309 44.43 10.98 -37.11
C SER A 309 43.58 10.10 -36.19
N ASN A 310 42.30 9.91 -36.53
CA ASN A 310 41.42 9.03 -35.75
C ASN A 310 41.81 7.54 -35.85
N GLU A 311 42.52 7.14 -36.91
CA GLU A 311 42.95 5.75 -37.12
C GLU A 311 44.28 5.46 -36.41
N LYS A 312 45.25 6.38 -36.48
CA LYS A 312 46.59 6.21 -35.91
C LYS A 312 46.78 6.80 -34.52
N GLY A 313 45.85 7.65 -34.06
CA GLY A 313 46.01 8.43 -32.84
C GLY A 313 46.88 9.66 -33.01
N ILE A 314 47.38 10.18 -31.89
CA ILE A 314 48.37 11.26 -31.87
C ILE A 314 49.71 10.81 -32.49
N GLU A 315 50.29 11.70 -33.28
CA GLU A 315 51.64 11.53 -33.85
C GLU A 315 52.61 12.59 -33.33
N LYS A 316 52.14 13.83 -33.14
CA LYS A 316 52.97 14.96 -32.70
C LYS A 316 52.21 15.95 -31.83
N LEU A 317 52.94 16.61 -30.93
CA LEU A 317 52.50 17.81 -30.22
C LEU A 317 53.26 19.02 -30.77
N VAL A 318 52.53 20.01 -31.26
CA VAL A 318 53.10 21.31 -31.61
C VAL A 318 53.11 22.18 -30.35
N VAL A 319 54.29 22.66 -30.00
CA VAL A 319 54.50 23.60 -28.89
C VAL A 319 55.05 24.92 -29.41
N GLU A 320 54.62 26.02 -28.82
CA GLU A 320 55.16 27.34 -29.05
C GLU A 320 56.18 27.68 -27.95
N LEU A 321 57.31 28.24 -28.36
CA LEU A 321 58.37 28.72 -27.48
C LEU A 321 57.90 29.98 -26.76
N ASN A 322 58.07 30.00 -25.44
CA ASN A 322 57.86 31.17 -24.62
C ASN A 322 59.20 31.81 -24.23
N SER A 323 59.24 33.13 -24.08
CA SER A 323 60.34 33.86 -23.47
C SER A 323 59.95 34.31 -22.05
N PRO A 324 60.86 34.24 -21.06
CA PRO A 324 60.64 34.81 -19.75
C PRO A 324 60.60 36.35 -19.81
N LYS A 325 59.66 36.97 -19.08
CA LYS A 325 59.46 38.42 -19.02
C LYS A 325 59.63 38.96 -17.60
N GLY A 326 60.46 39.99 -17.46
CA GLY A 326 60.76 40.63 -16.18
C GLY A 326 61.80 39.90 -15.35
N GLU A 327 61.97 40.31 -14.10
CA GLU A 327 63.00 39.77 -13.20
C GLU A 327 62.81 38.28 -12.90
N LEU A 328 63.94 37.57 -12.77
CA LEU A 328 63.97 36.14 -12.48
C LEU A 328 63.42 35.89 -11.07
N SER A 329 62.20 35.36 -11.00
CA SER A 329 61.48 35.15 -9.74
C SER A 329 60.44 34.02 -9.85
N GLU A 330 59.89 33.57 -8.73
CA GLU A 330 58.79 32.58 -8.69
C GLU A 330 57.51 33.07 -9.39
N HIS A 331 57.38 34.37 -9.62
CA HIS A 331 56.21 35.00 -10.23
C HIS A 331 56.46 35.52 -11.65
N GLN A 332 57.64 35.21 -12.22
CA GLN A 332 58.02 35.65 -13.56
C GLN A 332 56.95 35.29 -14.59
N LEU A 333 56.60 36.27 -15.41
CA LEU A 333 55.65 36.10 -16.50
C LEU A 333 56.37 35.52 -17.71
N VAL A 334 55.60 34.97 -18.63
CA VAL A 334 56.10 34.45 -19.91
C VAL A 334 55.27 35.07 -21.03
N GLU A 335 55.92 35.37 -22.15
CA GLU A 335 55.29 35.81 -23.39
C GLU A 335 55.61 34.82 -24.50
N SER A 336 54.72 34.68 -25.49
CA SER A 336 54.95 33.74 -26.58
C SER A 336 55.82 34.38 -27.66
N THR A 337 56.73 33.60 -28.23
CA THR A 337 57.71 34.08 -29.22
C THR A 337 57.22 33.94 -30.66
N GLY A 338 56.08 33.28 -30.88
CA GLY A 338 55.59 32.91 -32.22
C GLY A 338 56.32 31.73 -32.85
N LEU A 339 57.48 31.31 -32.32
CA LEU A 339 58.25 30.19 -32.83
C LEU A 339 57.65 28.85 -32.38
N LYS A 340 57.43 27.93 -33.33
CA LYS A 340 56.85 26.61 -33.08
C LYS A 340 57.91 25.51 -33.18
N GLU A 341 57.76 24.49 -32.34
CA GLU A 341 58.54 23.27 -32.30
C GLU A 341 57.57 22.09 -32.36
N GLU A 342 57.89 21.07 -33.17
CA GLU A 342 57.13 19.82 -33.21
C GLU A 342 57.82 18.78 -32.31
N VAL A 343 57.02 18.12 -31.46
CA VAL A 343 57.49 17.04 -30.59
C VAL A 343 56.76 15.77 -30.97
N ASP A 344 57.44 14.83 -31.63
CA ASP A 344 56.85 13.53 -31.94
C ASP A 344 56.44 12.84 -30.64
N CYS A 345 55.24 12.25 -30.60
CA CYS A 345 54.79 11.45 -29.47
C CYS A 345 53.61 10.57 -29.86
N GLY A 346 53.62 9.33 -29.37
CA GLY A 346 52.52 8.40 -29.59
C GLY A 346 51.48 8.41 -28.47
N LEU A 347 51.78 9.05 -27.33
CA LEU A 347 50.90 9.20 -26.17
C LEU A 347 51.05 10.61 -25.60
N LEU A 348 49.94 11.31 -25.37
CA LEU A 348 49.93 12.61 -24.67
C LEU A 348 49.08 12.55 -23.41
N ILE A 349 49.64 12.94 -22.27
CA ILE A 349 48.94 13.01 -20.99
C ILE A 349 48.85 14.46 -20.49
N LYS A 350 47.63 14.96 -20.33
CA LYS A 350 47.35 16.33 -19.88
C LYS A 350 47.32 16.40 -18.34
N SER A 351 48.33 16.99 -17.74
CA SER A 351 48.48 17.17 -16.28
C SER A 351 48.41 18.64 -15.85
N ILE A 352 47.37 19.36 -16.30
CA ILE A 352 47.19 20.80 -16.08
C ILE A 352 46.22 21.16 -14.93
N GLY A 353 45.87 20.18 -14.10
CA GLY A 353 45.01 20.31 -12.93
C GLY A 353 43.53 20.01 -13.19
N TYR A 354 42.72 20.13 -12.14
CA TYR A 354 41.32 19.68 -12.12
C TYR A 354 40.35 20.82 -11.81
N LYS A 355 39.07 20.64 -12.10
CA LYS A 355 38.00 21.55 -11.70
C LYS A 355 36.87 20.80 -10.99
N SER A 356 36.24 21.43 -10.01
CA SER A 356 34.95 20.96 -9.51
C SER A 356 33.85 21.36 -10.49
N VAL A 357 32.70 20.71 -10.35
CA VAL A 357 31.45 21.07 -11.01
C VAL A 357 30.39 21.31 -9.94
N PRO A 358 29.45 22.24 -10.13
CA PRO A 358 28.37 22.45 -9.19
C PRO A 358 27.47 21.21 -9.13
N LEU A 359 27.09 20.77 -7.92
CA LEU A 359 26.16 19.65 -7.73
C LEU A 359 24.68 20.03 -7.90
N ALA A 360 24.37 21.33 -7.86
CA ALA A 360 23.04 21.87 -8.01
C ALA A 360 23.13 23.31 -8.52
N ASP A 361 22.16 23.73 -9.34
CA ASP A 361 22.13 25.07 -9.96
C ASP A 361 22.03 26.20 -8.94
N GLU A 362 21.47 25.91 -7.76
CA GLU A 362 21.33 26.85 -6.64
C GLU A 362 22.65 27.20 -5.92
N LEU A 363 23.75 26.46 -6.18
CA LEU A 363 25.04 26.72 -5.54
C LEU A 363 25.75 27.93 -6.16
N PRO A 364 26.26 28.88 -5.35
CA PRO A 364 27.05 29.98 -5.87
C PRO A 364 28.41 29.45 -6.34
N PHE A 365 28.58 29.28 -7.65
CA PHE A 365 29.77 28.66 -8.23
C PHE A 365 30.58 29.66 -9.06
N ASP A 366 31.91 29.61 -8.95
CA ASP A 366 32.81 30.30 -9.89
C ASP A 366 33.32 29.30 -10.93
N TYR A 367 32.75 29.38 -12.14
CA TYR A 367 33.11 28.51 -13.27
C TYR A 367 34.55 28.72 -13.77
N LYS A 368 35.15 29.90 -13.53
CA LYS A 368 36.52 30.19 -13.97
C LYS A 368 37.52 29.42 -13.13
N SER A 369 37.43 29.55 -11.80
CA SER A 369 38.30 28.85 -10.85
C SER A 369 37.86 27.41 -10.56
N GLY A 370 36.58 27.09 -10.78
CA GLY A 370 36.00 25.77 -10.55
C GLY A 370 35.77 25.46 -9.07
N VAL A 371 35.29 26.45 -8.29
CA VAL A 371 35.05 26.33 -6.84
C VAL A 371 33.69 26.92 -6.43
N ILE A 372 33.18 26.50 -5.27
CA ILE A 372 32.00 27.09 -4.63
C ILE A 372 32.42 28.37 -3.89
N LYS A 373 31.73 29.48 -4.16
CA LYS A 373 31.93 30.75 -3.47
C LYS A 373 31.52 30.60 -2.00
N SER A 374 32.47 30.82 -1.11
CA SER A 374 32.30 30.64 0.33
C SER A 374 33.17 31.62 1.11
N ASP A 375 32.79 31.86 2.37
CA ASP A 375 33.60 32.59 3.34
C ASP A 375 33.90 31.69 4.54
N ASN A 376 35.19 31.39 4.75
CA ASN A 376 35.66 30.40 5.72
C ASN A 376 34.89 29.05 5.66
N GLY A 377 34.56 28.62 4.43
CA GLY A 377 33.77 27.41 4.16
C GLY A 377 32.25 27.58 4.25
N ARG A 378 31.70 28.71 4.72
CA ARG A 378 30.25 28.98 4.68
C ARG A 378 29.83 29.36 3.27
N VAL A 379 28.90 28.63 2.67
CA VAL A 379 28.47 28.89 1.29
C VAL A 379 27.62 30.16 1.24
N TRP A 380 27.92 31.06 0.29
CA TRP A 380 27.22 32.34 0.17
C TRP A 380 25.72 32.14 -0.05
N GLY A 381 24.89 32.87 0.70
CA GLY A 381 23.42 32.77 0.59
C GLY A 381 22.80 31.49 1.17
N MET A 382 23.59 30.60 1.80
CA MET A 382 23.11 29.33 2.35
C MET A 382 23.61 29.12 3.79
N GLN A 383 22.76 29.41 4.78
CA GLN A 383 23.15 29.37 6.21
C GLN A 383 23.41 27.95 6.76
N ASP A 384 22.96 26.91 6.06
CA ASP A 384 23.03 25.51 6.47
C ASP A 384 23.99 24.67 5.61
N VAL A 385 24.72 25.30 4.69
CA VAL A 385 25.62 24.62 3.75
C VAL A 385 27.04 25.16 3.85
N TYR A 386 28.00 24.23 3.92
CA TYR A 386 29.43 24.50 3.99
C TYR A 386 30.14 23.78 2.86
N CYS A 387 31.35 24.18 2.52
CA CYS A 387 32.22 23.47 1.60
C CYS A 387 33.64 23.35 2.16
N SER A 388 34.31 22.25 1.85
CA SER A 388 35.63 21.92 2.39
C SER A 388 36.51 21.22 1.34
N GLY A 389 37.82 21.47 1.40
CA GLY A 389 38.80 20.91 0.48
C GLY A 389 38.72 21.55 -0.91
N TRP A 390 39.08 20.78 -1.94
CA TRP A 390 39.28 21.30 -3.29
C TRP A 390 38.05 21.94 -3.93
N VAL A 391 36.84 21.59 -3.51
CA VAL A 391 35.62 22.26 -3.97
C VAL A 391 35.50 23.69 -3.42
N SER A 392 36.18 23.99 -2.30
CA SER A 392 36.26 25.32 -1.68
C SER A 392 37.50 26.08 -2.14
N THR A 393 38.68 25.43 -2.14
CA THR A 393 39.98 26.10 -2.36
C THR A 393 40.54 25.95 -3.77
N GLY A 394 39.92 25.13 -4.62
CA GLY A 394 40.48 24.70 -5.90
C GLY A 394 41.43 23.50 -5.75
N SER A 395 41.80 22.90 -6.88
CA SER A 395 42.65 21.71 -6.99
C SER A 395 44.14 21.99 -6.74
N VAL A 396 44.44 22.78 -5.73
CA VAL A 396 45.79 23.20 -5.35
C VAL A 396 46.03 22.79 -3.90
N GLY A 397 47.14 22.10 -3.64
CA GLY A 397 47.56 21.71 -2.30
C GLY A 397 47.55 20.20 -2.03
N VAL A 398 48.37 19.78 -1.07
CA VAL A 398 48.55 18.39 -0.62
C VAL A 398 47.55 18.01 0.47
N ILE A 399 47.55 16.75 0.93
CA ILE A 399 46.63 16.28 1.99
C ILE A 399 46.68 17.17 3.25
N ALA A 400 47.87 17.65 3.64
CA ALA A 400 48.04 18.52 4.81
C ALA A 400 47.34 19.88 4.68
N THR A 401 47.34 20.50 3.48
CA THR A 401 46.61 21.77 3.28
C THR A 401 45.11 21.55 3.32
N THR A 402 44.64 20.43 2.76
CA THR A 402 43.24 20.02 2.84
C THR A 402 42.81 19.77 4.29
N MET A 403 43.66 19.15 5.11
CA MET A 403 43.41 18.93 6.54
C MET A 403 43.19 20.25 7.27
N ASN A 404 44.10 21.21 7.13
CA ASN A 404 44.00 22.51 7.81
C ASN A 404 42.74 23.28 7.40
N ASN A 405 42.42 23.30 6.09
CA ASN A 405 41.17 23.88 5.62
C ASN A 405 39.95 23.18 6.23
N SER A 406 39.93 21.85 6.24
CA SER A 406 38.81 21.06 6.78
C SER A 406 38.61 21.27 8.27
N PHE A 407 39.68 21.44 9.04
CA PHE A 407 39.61 21.78 10.46
C PHE A 407 39.08 23.20 10.69
N ALA A 408 39.47 24.18 9.87
CA ALA A 408 38.91 25.52 9.93
C ALA A 408 37.40 25.53 9.64
N VAL A 409 36.96 24.78 8.62
CA VAL A 409 35.54 24.60 8.29
C VAL A 409 34.80 23.85 9.40
N GLY A 410 35.39 22.78 9.95
CA GLY A 410 34.85 22.06 11.10
C GLY A 410 34.65 22.97 12.32
N ASN A 411 35.59 23.89 12.57
CA ASN A 411 35.46 24.88 13.64
C ASN A 411 34.31 25.86 13.39
N ALA A 412 34.16 26.36 12.15
CA ALA A 412 33.03 27.20 11.77
C ALA A 412 31.69 26.49 12.01
N ILE A 413 31.57 25.23 11.58
CA ILE A 413 30.35 24.41 11.80
C ILE A 413 30.07 24.23 13.29
N VAL A 414 31.06 23.84 14.10
CA VAL A 414 30.86 23.62 15.54
C VAL A 414 30.47 24.91 16.25
N THR A 415 31.03 26.05 15.84
CA THR A 415 30.66 27.37 16.37
C THR A 415 29.20 27.67 16.07
N ASP A 416 28.78 27.53 14.81
CA ASP A 416 27.42 27.84 14.37
C ASP A 416 26.37 26.87 14.95
N LEU A 417 26.75 25.62 15.22
CA LEU A 417 25.88 24.63 15.85
C LEU A 417 25.70 24.86 17.35
N LYS A 418 26.70 25.43 18.06
CA LYS A 418 26.57 25.76 19.50
C LYS A 418 25.56 26.87 19.76
N GLU A 419 25.38 27.77 18.80
CA GLU A 419 24.44 28.89 18.88
C GLU A 419 23.01 28.51 18.49
N LYS A 420 22.80 27.30 17.97
CA LYS A 420 21.50 26.83 17.46
C LYS A 420 21.02 25.59 18.21
N GLU A 421 19.81 25.63 18.73
CA GLU A 421 19.14 24.42 19.22
C GLU A 421 18.96 23.41 18.06
N PRO A 422 19.16 22.09 18.30
CA PRO A 422 18.91 21.07 17.28
C PRO A 422 17.48 21.17 16.77
N ASN A 423 17.27 21.24 15.44
CA ASN A 423 15.94 21.46 14.92
C ASN A 423 15.09 20.17 15.00
N PRO A 424 14.03 20.12 15.82
CA PRO A 424 13.22 18.92 15.99
C PRO A 424 12.42 18.55 14.73
N SER A 425 12.22 19.45 13.76
CA SER A 425 11.57 19.11 12.47
C SER A 425 12.50 18.39 11.50
N LYS A 426 13.81 18.68 11.58
CA LYS A 426 14.87 17.93 10.87
C LYS A 426 15.24 16.63 11.58
N ALA A 427 15.04 16.58 12.91
CA ALA A 427 14.98 15.36 13.71
C ALA A 427 13.65 14.62 13.45
N GLY A 428 13.40 14.27 12.20
CA GLY A 428 12.44 13.25 11.88
C GLY A 428 11.01 13.44 12.31
N GLN A 429 10.43 14.57 11.91
CA GLN A 429 8.99 14.61 11.77
C GLN A 429 8.56 13.74 10.56
N ASN A 430 8.23 12.49 10.90
CA ASN A 430 7.32 11.58 10.20
C ASN A 430 7.09 11.83 8.70
N VAL A 431 7.86 11.17 7.81
CA VAL A 431 7.49 11.05 6.37
C VAL A 431 6.41 9.99 6.18
N PHE A 432 5.30 10.23 6.82
CA PHE A 432 4.04 9.64 6.49
C PHE A 432 3.80 9.65 4.97
N ASP A 433 3.56 8.48 4.38
CA ASP A 433 2.88 8.48 3.09
C ASP A 433 1.51 9.18 3.22
N ALA A 434 0.74 9.34 2.14
CA ALA A 434 -0.59 9.96 2.21
C ALA A 434 -1.58 9.29 3.20
N ARG A 435 -1.20 8.14 3.80
CA ARG A 435 -1.95 7.40 4.83
C ARG A 435 -1.18 7.25 6.14
N GLU A 436 -0.14 8.05 6.32
CA GLU A 436 0.71 8.06 7.50
C GLU A 436 1.47 6.78 7.81
N ARG A 437 1.84 6.00 6.80
CA ARG A 437 2.66 4.81 7.01
C ARG A 437 4.14 5.13 6.99
N THR A 438 4.88 4.56 7.96
CA THR A 438 6.35 4.60 7.97
C THR A 438 6.95 3.49 7.09
N PRO A 439 8.25 3.58 6.73
CA PRO A 439 8.96 2.51 6.02
C PRO A 439 8.88 1.15 6.73
N LEU A 440 8.90 1.14 8.06
CA LEU A 440 8.71 -0.06 8.88
C LEU A 440 7.33 -0.69 8.62
N HIS A 441 6.27 0.11 8.54
CA HIS A 441 4.93 -0.38 8.21
C HIS A 441 4.89 -1.03 6.82
N TRP A 442 5.55 -0.43 5.82
CA TRP A 442 5.63 -1.00 4.48
C TRP A 442 6.38 -2.32 4.43
N ALA A 443 7.56 -2.38 5.07
CA ALA A 443 8.37 -3.58 5.14
C ALA A 443 7.61 -4.74 5.81
N ILE A 444 6.85 -4.43 6.87
CA ILE A 444 5.99 -5.39 7.57
C ILE A 444 4.81 -5.82 6.70
N ILE A 445 4.06 -4.90 6.09
CA ILE A 445 2.93 -5.22 5.21
C ILE A 445 3.38 -6.15 4.06
N LYS A 446 4.57 -5.92 3.52
CA LYS A 446 5.16 -6.70 2.42
C LYS A 446 5.92 -7.96 2.87
N GLY A 447 6.04 -8.22 4.17
CA GLY A 447 6.66 -9.44 4.69
C GLY A 447 8.18 -9.51 4.58
N LYS A 448 8.87 -8.37 4.46
CA LYS A 448 10.33 -8.32 4.21
C LYS A 448 11.12 -8.32 5.52
N ILE A 449 11.29 -9.50 6.12
CA ILE A 449 11.92 -9.64 7.45
C ILE A 449 13.32 -9.02 7.57
N HIS A 450 14.16 -9.11 6.55
CA HIS A 450 15.51 -8.54 6.61
C HIS A 450 15.48 -7.00 6.68
N VAL A 451 14.58 -6.37 5.92
CA VAL A 451 14.35 -4.92 5.96
C VAL A 451 13.76 -4.51 7.29
N VAL A 452 12.82 -5.30 7.83
CA VAL A 452 12.28 -5.06 9.17
C VAL A 452 13.37 -5.15 10.24
N ASN A 453 14.23 -6.17 10.20
CA ASN A 453 15.35 -6.31 11.13
C ASN A 453 16.27 -5.11 11.10
N TYR A 454 16.67 -4.69 9.89
CA TYR A 454 17.52 -3.51 9.69
C TYR A 454 16.86 -2.25 10.25
N LEU A 455 15.62 -1.96 9.86
CA LEU A 455 14.90 -0.78 10.35
C LEU A 455 14.76 -0.77 11.88
N LEU A 456 14.52 -1.92 12.50
CA LEU A 456 14.46 -2.04 13.96
C LEU A 456 15.83 -1.90 14.65
N GLN A 457 16.93 -2.27 13.99
CA GLN A 457 18.29 -2.02 14.50
C GLN A 457 18.61 -0.52 14.46
N GLU A 458 18.17 0.17 13.41
CA GLU A 458 18.30 1.63 13.24
C GLU A 458 17.33 2.45 14.12
N GLY A 459 16.66 1.82 15.09
CA GLY A 459 15.80 2.51 16.06
C GLY A 459 14.38 2.80 15.58
N ALA A 460 13.91 2.20 14.47
CA ALA A 460 12.53 2.39 14.03
C ALA A 460 11.53 1.99 15.12
N ASN A 461 10.58 2.88 15.40
CA ASN A 461 9.60 2.68 16.45
C ASN A 461 8.62 1.54 16.09
N PHE A 462 8.83 0.36 16.68
CA PHE A 462 8.00 -0.82 16.51
C PHE A 462 6.63 -0.73 17.21
N TRP A 463 6.43 0.30 18.04
CA TRP A 463 5.16 0.59 18.69
C TRP A 463 4.27 1.45 17.80
N LEU A 464 4.85 2.42 17.07
CA LEU A 464 4.14 3.54 16.43
C LEU A 464 2.81 3.15 15.77
N ALA A 465 1.68 3.51 16.40
CA ALA A 465 0.37 3.37 15.80
C ALA A 465 0.09 4.59 14.91
N LEU A 466 -0.32 4.35 13.67
CA LEU A 466 -0.57 5.42 12.70
C LEU A 466 -1.92 6.12 12.94
N GLY A 467 -2.01 7.45 12.75
CA GLY A 467 -3.28 8.14 12.61
C GLY A 467 -3.36 9.60 13.12
N SER A 468 -3.45 10.56 12.20
CA SER A 468 -4.11 11.87 12.28
C SER A 468 -4.11 12.63 10.93
N GLY A 469 -4.76 12.07 9.89
CA GLY A 469 -5.12 12.78 8.67
C GLY A 469 -6.64 12.99 8.60
N TRP A 470 -7.10 14.02 7.88
CA TRP A 470 -8.48 14.60 7.82
C TRP A 470 -9.67 13.61 7.66
N THR A 471 -9.45 12.30 7.56
CA THR A 471 -10.46 11.22 7.46
C THR A 471 -10.50 10.22 8.63
N GLY A 472 -9.78 10.46 9.74
CA GLY A 472 -10.00 9.80 11.05
C GLY A 472 -9.91 8.26 11.06
N SER A 473 -9.14 7.67 10.14
CA SER A 473 -9.20 6.24 9.88
C SER A 473 -7.83 5.57 10.06
N TRP A 474 -7.73 4.69 11.08
CA TRP A 474 -6.81 3.54 11.26
C TRP A 474 -5.65 3.66 12.28
N LYS A 475 -5.95 3.69 13.59
CA LYS A 475 -4.95 3.36 14.65
C LYS A 475 -4.58 1.87 14.60
N LYS A 476 -3.54 1.46 13.88
CA LYS A 476 -3.00 0.08 13.88
C LYS A 476 -1.49 0.12 14.08
N THR A 477 -0.95 -0.78 14.90
CA THR A 477 0.50 -0.90 15.17
C THR A 477 1.20 -1.82 14.16
N PRO A 478 2.54 -1.80 14.08
CA PRO A 478 3.35 -2.75 13.33
C PRO A 478 2.95 -4.22 13.56
N LEU A 479 2.65 -4.60 14.81
CA LEU A 479 2.20 -5.96 15.16
C LEU A 479 0.84 -6.33 14.52
N HIS A 480 -0.09 -5.37 14.41
CA HIS A 480 -1.35 -5.59 13.70
C HIS A 480 -1.10 -5.87 12.22
N TYR A 481 -0.25 -5.08 11.55
CA TYR A 481 0.04 -5.27 10.14
C TYR A 481 0.81 -6.58 9.87
N ALA A 482 1.75 -6.95 10.74
CA ALA A 482 2.45 -8.23 10.64
C ALA A 482 1.49 -9.42 10.73
N THR A 483 0.52 -9.33 11.65
CA THR A 483 -0.53 -10.35 11.85
C THR A 483 -1.51 -10.38 10.69
N MET A 484 -1.97 -9.21 10.20
CA MET A 484 -2.85 -9.13 9.03
C MET A 484 -2.21 -9.69 7.76
N GLY A 485 -0.90 -9.51 7.60
CA GLY A 485 -0.11 -10.03 6.49
C GLY A 485 0.34 -11.48 6.64
N LYS A 486 -0.02 -12.17 7.73
CA LYS A 486 0.36 -13.57 8.03
C LYS A 486 1.88 -13.80 8.17
N HIS A 487 2.63 -12.78 8.56
CA HIS A 487 4.11 -12.84 8.58
C HIS A 487 4.63 -13.36 9.91
N LEU A 488 4.51 -14.68 10.16
CA LEU A 488 4.87 -15.32 11.43
C LEU A 488 6.27 -14.95 11.95
N LYS A 489 7.28 -14.93 11.08
CA LYS A 489 8.67 -14.59 11.49
C LYS A 489 8.79 -13.13 11.95
N ILE A 490 8.07 -12.21 11.32
CA ILE A 490 8.03 -10.79 11.70
C ILE A 490 7.26 -10.61 13.01
N VAL A 491 6.13 -11.31 13.18
CA VAL A 491 5.40 -11.32 14.46
C VAL A 491 6.30 -11.80 15.59
N ARG A 492 7.04 -12.90 15.39
CA ARG A 492 7.99 -13.42 16.37
C ARG A 492 9.07 -12.40 16.75
N LEU A 493 9.63 -11.73 15.75
CA LEU A 493 10.64 -10.69 15.93
C LEU A 493 10.11 -9.50 16.74
N LEU A 494 8.92 -8.99 16.39
CA LEU A 494 8.30 -7.88 17.10
C LEU A 494 7.99 -8.24 18.55
N LEU A 495 7.46 -9.45 18.80
CA LEU A 495 7.20 -9.96 20.15
C LEU A 495 8.48 -10.20 20.96
N SER A 496 9.59 -10.62 20.33
CA SER A 496 10.88 -10.76 21.02
C SER A 496 11.47 -9.40 21.42
N ARG A 497 11.08 -8.31 20.75
CA ARG A 497 11.47 -6.94 21.07
C ARG A 497 10.51 -6.25 22.05
N GLY A 498 9.55 -6.98 22.62
CA GLY A 498 8.64 -6.46 23.63
C GLY A 498 7.38 -5.78 23.08
N ALA A 499 7.00 -6.03 21.82
CA ALA A 499 5.74 -5.51 21.29
C ALA A 499 4.53 -6.01 22.13
N PRO A 500 3.65 -5.12 22.63
CA PRO A 500 2.51 -5.53 23.43
C PRO A 500 1.48 -6.30 22.59
N THR A 501 1.00 -7.43 23.11
CA THR A 501 0.06 -8.32 22.41
C THR A 501 -1.36 -7.80 22.38
N ASP A 502 -1.72 -6.93 23.32
CA ASP A 502 -3.11 -6.51 23.61
C ASP A 502 -3.41 -5.08 23.12
N VAL A 503 -2.57 -4.53 22.23
CA VAL A 503 -2.83 -3.21 21.66
C VAL A 503 -4.12 -3.22 20.86
N LEU A 504 -4.92 -2.16 21.00
CA LEU A 504 -6.22 -2.04 20.36
C LEU A 504 -6.15 -1.18 19.09
N ASP A 505 -6.79 -1.65 18.02
CA ASP A 505 -7.08 -0.82 16.85
C ASP A 505 -8.24 0.16 17.11
N LYS A 506 -8.54 1.05 16.14
CA LYS A 506 -9.70 1.97 16.24
C LYS A 506 -11.06 1.29 16.49
N ASN A 507 -11.16 -0.01 16.18
CA ASN A 507 -12.35 -0.80 16.40
C ASN A 507 -12.24 -1.66 17.66
N GLY A 508 -11.28 -1.42 18.55
CA GLY A 508 -11.06 -2.20 19.76
C GLY A 508 -10.51 -3.60 19.51
N ARG A 509 -9.94 -3.88 18.32
CA ARG A 509 -9.44 -5.22 17.98
C ARG A 509 -7.96 -5.33 18.29
N THR A 510 -7.58 -6.45 18.88
CA THR A 510 -6.18 -6.83 19.11
C THR A 510 -5.57 -7.57 17.92
N PRO A 511 -4.23 -7.73 17.82
CA PRO A 511 -3.59 -8.64 16.89
C PRO A 511 -4.19 -10.06 16.92
N LEU A 512 -4.56 -10.59 18.09
CA LEU A 512 -5.19 -11.90 18.22
C LEU A 512 -6.53 -11.99 17.46
N HIS A 513 -7.35 -10.92 17.47
CA HIS A 513 -8.58 -10.88 16.67
C HIS A 513 -8.29 -11.01 15.16
N PHE A 514 -7.21 -10.40 14.67
CA PHE A 514 -6.81 -10.49 13.26
C PHE A 514 -6.26 -11.88 12.91
N ALA A 515 -5.40 -12.45 13.75
CA ALA A 515 -4.85 -13.80 13.54
C ALA A 515 -5.98 -14.83 13.40
N VAL A 516 -6.94 -14.79 14.32
CA VAL A 516 -8.08 -15.72 14.35
C VAL A 516 -9.04 -15.48 13.19
N LYS A 517 -9.32 -14.22 12.83
CA LYS A 517 -10.16 -13.89 11.67
C LYS A 517 -9.56 -14.43 10.37
N ASN A 518 -8.23 -14.41 10.26
CA ASN A 518 -7.50 -14.84 9.08
C ASN A 518 -7.20 -16.36 9.04
N ASN A 519 -7.64 -17.12 10.06
CA ASN A 519 -7.32 -18.53 10.25
C ASN A 519 -5.81 -18.84 10.41
N ASP A 520 -5.05 -17.95 11.03
CA ASP A 520 -3.60 -18.12 11.23
C ASP A 520 -3.29 -18.76 12.58
N LEU A 521 -3.48 -20.08 12.66
CA LEU A 521 -3.32 -20.85 13.90
C LEU A 521 -1.96 -20.62 14.57
N GLU A 522 -0.87 -20.63 13.79
CA GLU A 522 0.49 -20.48 14.33
C GLU A 522 0.76 -19.08 14.93
N ILE A 523 0.22 -18.03 14.30
CA ILE A 523 0.31 -16.67 14.85
C ILE A 523 -0.57 -16.55 16.10
N ALA A 524 -1.76 -17.15 16.10
CA ALA A 524 -2.63 -17.18 17.28
C ALA A 524 -1.97 -17.92 18.45
N LYS A 525 -1.36 -19.10 18.21
CA LYS A 525 -0.56 -19.83 19.22
C LYS A 525 0.57 -18.98 19.76
N LEU A 526 1.33 -18.32 18.87
CA LEU A 526 2.45 -17.47 19.27
C LEU A 526 1.99 -16.29 20.14
N LEU A 527 0.91 -15.60 19.77
CA LEU A 527 0.35 -14.50 20.57
C LEU A 527 -0.14 -14.99 21.94
N LEU A 528 -0.87 -16.12 21.99
CA LEU A 528 -1.35 -16.71 23.25
C LEU A 528 -0.21 -17.18 24.15
N SER A 529 0.86 -17.76 23.58
CA SER A 529 2.07 -18.14 24.33
C SER A 529 2.78 -16.94 24.98
N ARG A 530 2.55 -15.72 24.44
CA ARG A 530 3.02 -14.45 25.00
C ARG A 530 1.95 -13.74 25.83
N LYS A 531 1.02 -14.51 26.44
CA LYS A 531 -0.03 -14.05 27.36
C LYS A 531 -1.04 -13.06 26.74
N ALA A 532 -1.27 -13.13 25.43
CA ALA A 532 -2.34 -12.35 24.81
C ALA A 532 -3.71 -12.70 25.41
N ARG A 533 -4.50 -11.68 25.76
CA ARG A 533 -5.81 -11.88 26.38
C ARG A 533 -6.89 -12.30 25.40
N THR A 534 -7.68 -13.31 25.76
CA THR A 534 -8.80 -13.84 24.94
C THR A 534 -10.13 -13.14 25.17
N ASP A 535 -10.24 -12.34 26.24
CA ASP A 535 -11.48 -11.72 26.74
C ASP A 535 -11.68 -10.28 26.26
N ILE A 536 -10.69 -9.69 25.58
CA ILE A 536 -10.78 -8.32 25.06
C ILE A 536 -11.90 -8.22 24.02
N LEU A 537 -12.71 -7.16 24.12
CA LEU A 537 -13.87 -6.92 23.29
C LEU A 537 -13.59 -5.84 22.24
N ASP A 538 -13.99 -6.12 20.99
CA ASP A 538 -14.03 -5.11 19.95
C ASP A 538 -15.17 -4.10 20.18
N ARG A 539 -15.25 -3.04 19.36
CA ARG A 539 -16.29 -1.99 19.44
C ARG A 539 -17.72 -2.51 19.30
N TYR A 540 -17.90 -3.73 18.81
CA TYR A 540 -19.19 -4.42 18.69
C TYR A 540 -19.40 -5.42 19.82
N GLY A 541 -18.54 -5.48 20.83
CA GLY A 541 -18.60 -6.40 21.96
C GLY A 541 -18.10 -7.81 21.64
N ARG A 542 -17.37 -8.01 20.55
CA ARG A 542 -16.95 -9.35 20.10
C ARG A 542 -15.55 -9.68 20.62
N THR A 543 -15.39 -10.89 21.17
CA THR A 543 -14.09 -11.51 21.49
C THR A 543 -13.47 -12.20 20.27
N ALA A 544 -12.20 -12.62 20.38
CA ALA A 544 -11.54 -13.45 19.37
C ALA A 544 -12.33 -14.72 19.04
N LEU A 545 -13.00 -15.34 20.02
CA LEU A 545 -13.84 -16.54 19.82
C LEU A 545 -15.03 -16.29 18.88
N HIS A 546 -15.62 -15.09 18.90
CA HIS A 546 -16.66 -14.72 17.94
C HIS A 546 -16.11 -14.64 16.51
N PHE A 547 -14.88 -14.15 16.33
CA PHE A 547 -14.24 -14.10 15.02
C PHE A 547 -13.88 -15.50 14.53
N ALA A 548 -13.44 -16.40 15.41
CA ALA A 548 -13.16 -17.80 15.07
C ALA A 548 -14.43 -18.51 14.57
N ALA A 549 -15.53 -18.35 15.32
CA ALA A 549 -16.82 -18.95 14.98
C ALA A 549 -17.45 -18.33 13.72
N LYS A 550 -17.25 -17.03 13.47
CA LYS A 550 -17.69 -16.38 12.23
C LYS A 550 -16.84 -16.77 11.02
N GLY A 551 -15.56 -17.06 11.25
CA GLY A 551 -14.56 -17.32 10.22
C GLY A 551 -14.46 -18.78 9.78
N HIS A 552 -15.30 -19.68 10.31
CA HIS A 552 -15.27 -21.12 10.00
C HIS A 552 -13.95 -21.83 10.42
N ASN A 553 -13.36 -21.42 11.55
CA ASN A 553 -12.01 -21.86 11.96
C ASN A 553 -12.04 -22.76 13.22
N PRO A 554 -12.30 -24.08 13.10
CA PRO A 554 -12.45 -24.97 14.25
C PRO A 554 -11.19 -25.11 15.10
N ASP A 555 -10.00 -25.08 14.50
CA ASP A 555 -8.74 -25.21 15.25
C ASP A 555 -8.42 -23.97 16.07
N CYS A 556 -8.72 -22.78 15.54
CA CYS A 556 -8.65 -21.54 16.33
C CYS A 556 -9.67 -21.56 17.48
N VAL A 557 -10.87 -22.12 17.27
CA VAL A 557 -11.87 -22.31 18.34
C VAL A 557 -11.33 -23.26 19.42
N LYS A 558 -10.78 -24.42 19.04
CA LYS A 558 -10.16 -25.38 19.98
C LYS A 558 -9.06 -24.71 20.81
N LEU A 559 -8.15 -23.99 20.14
CA LEU A 559 -7.04 -23.28 20.78
C LEU A 559 -7.52 -22.22 21.78
N LEU A 560 -8.43 -21.34 21.36
CA LEU A 560 -8.97 -20.29 22.23
C LEU A 560 -9.68 -20.87 23.46
N LEU A 561 -10.46 -21.94 23.28
CA LEU A 561 -11.15 -22.61 24.38
C LEU A 561 -10.18 -23.36 25.31
N SER A 562 -9.06 -23.90 24.81
CA SER A 562 -8.00 -24.44 25.68
C SER A 562 -7.27 -23.37 26.47
N CYS A 563 -7.20 -22.14 25.95
CA CYS A 563 -6.60 -21.00 26.63
C CYS A 563 -7.59 -20.21 27.52
N GLY A 564 -8.76 -20.78 27.85
CA GLY A 564 -9.71 -20.19 28.79
C GLY A 564 -10.66 -19.14 28.21
N ALA A 565 -10.83 -19.06 26.89
CA ALA A 565 -11.79 -18.13 26.29
C ALA A 565 -13.24 -18.40 26.77
N ALA A 566 -13.91 -17.36 27.24
CA ALA A 566 -15.30 -17.46 27.71
C ALA A 566 -16.26 -17.81 26.56
N VAL A 567 -16.83 -19.02 26.61
CA VAL A 567 -17.68 -19.60 25.56
C VAL A 567 -19.00 -18.86 25.34
N ASN A 568 -19.51 -18.20 26.40
CA ASN A 568 -20.84 -17.58 26.43
C ASN A 568 -20.83 -16.05 26.38
N THR A 569 -19.67 -15.42 26.14
CA THR A 569 -19.60 -13.95 26.01
C THR A 569 -20.52 -13.50 24.89
N SER A 570 -21.27 -12.42 25.12
CA SER A 570 -22.23 -11.89 24.15
C SER A 570 -21.77 -10.56 23.56
N ASP A 571 -21.93 -10.39 22.25
CA ASP A 571 -21.69 -9.13 21.55
C ASP A 571 -22.74 -8.04 21.91
N LYS A 572 -22.59 -6.83 21.38
CA LYS A 572 -23.57 -5.73 21.57
C LYS A 572 -24.97 -6.03 21.01
N ASN A 573 -25.11 -7.02 20.13
CA ASN A 573 -26.40 -7.55 19.70
C ASN A 573 -26.85 -8.74 20.54
N ARG A 574 -26.22 -8.98 21.70
CA ARG A 574 -26.43 -10.12 22.60
C ARG A 574 -26.23 -11.49 21.94
N ARG A 575 -25.43 -11.58 20.88
CA ARG A 575 -25.11 -12.84 20.19
C ARG A 575 -23.85 -13.45 20.79
N THR A 576 -23.90 -14.74 21.06
CA THR A 576 -22.75 -15.55 21.49
C THR A 576 -22.02 -16.16 20.29
N PRO A 577 -20.81 -16.71 20.43
CA PRO A 577 -20.13 -17.44 19.36
C PRO A 577 -20.97 -18.56 18.74
N LEU A 578 -21.80 -19.26 19.55
CA LEU A 578 -22.71 -20.30 19.08
C LEU A 578 -23.74 -19.76 18.05
N HIS A 579 -24.23 -18.53 18.23
CA HIS A 579 -25.12 -17.90 17.25
C HIS A 579 -24.45 -17.69 15.90
N TYR A 580 -23.14 -17.37 15.89
CA TYR A 580 -22.39 -17.18 14.65
C TYR A 580 -22.15 -18.52 13.94
N ALA A 581 -21.67 -19.54 14.66
CA ALA A 581 -21.42 -20.87 14.10
C ALA A 581 -22.69 -21.46 13.46
N VAL A 582 -23.82 -21.39 14.17
CA VAL A 582 -25.10 -21.94 13.69
C VAL A 582 -25.66 -21.16 12.50
N LYS A 583 -25.53 -19.83 12.50
CA LYS A 583 -25.96 -19.00 11.37
C LYS A 583 -25.19 -19.34 10.09
N ASN A 584 -23.93 -19.72 10.24
CA ASN A 584 -23.01 -20.05 9.17
C ASN A 584 -23.05 -21.54 8.74
N ASN A 585 -23.88 -22.36 9.38
CA ASN A 585 -23.95 -23.81 9.20
C ASN A 585 -22.67 -24.58 9.60
N ASP A 586 -21.88 -24.07 10.55
CA ASP A 586 -20.66 -24.73 11.01
C ASP A 586 -20.94 -25.77 12.09
N LEU A 587 -21.30 -26.97 11.65
CA LEU A 587 -21.65 -28.07 12.56
C LEU A 587 -20.48 -28.43 13.50
N GLU A 588 -19.23 -28.48 13.01
CA GLU A 588 -18.07 -28.81 13.85
C GLU A 588 -17.86 -27.78 14.96
N ILE A 589 -17.91 -26.48 14.63
CA ILE A 589 -17.74 -25.41 15.61
C ILE A 589 -18.90 -25.40 16.60
N ALA A 590 -20.14 -25.60 16.13
CA ALA A 590 -21.29 -25.73 17.01
C ALA A 590 -21.12 -26.90 18.00
N LYS A 591 -20.67 -28.08 17.54
CA LYS A 591 -20.35 -29.23 18.40
C LYS A 591 -19.28 -28.89 19.43
N LEU A 592 -18.18 -28.26 19.02
CA LEU A 592 -17.08 -27.89 19.91
C LEU A 592 -17.53 -26.91 21.00
N LEU A 593 -18.28 -25.87 20.63
CA LEU A 593 -18.80 -24.89 21.58
C LEU A 593 -19.77 -25.55 22.58
N LEU A 594 -20.69 -26.40 22.11
CA LEU A 594 -21.64 -27.11 22.97
C LEU A 594 -20.92 -28.08 23.93
N THR A 595 -19.90 -28.79 23.45
CA THR A 595 -19.05 -29.67 24.27
C THR A 595 -18.36 -28.89 25.39
N ARG A 596 -18.01 -27.62 25.15
CA ARG A 596 -17.46 -26.71 26.16
C ARG A 596 -18.54 -25.90 26.90
N LYS A 597 -19.75 -26.45 27.04
CA LYS A 597 -20.88 -25.88 27.81
C LYS A 597 -21.38 -24.52 27.29
N ALA A 598 -21.41 -24.33 25.97
CA ALA A 598 -22.11 -23.19 25.36
C ALA A 598 -23.62 -23.28 25.65
N ARG A 599 -24.20 -22.15 26.06
CA ARG A 599 -25.62 -22.02 26.37
C ARG A 599 -26.47 -21.90 25.11
N THR A 600 -27.49 -22.75 24.98
CA THR A 600 -28.43 -22.77 23.84
C THR A 600 -29.61 -21.80 24.01
N ASP A 601 -29.82 -21.29 25.22
CA ASP A 601 -30.95 -20.46 25.65
C ASP A 601 -30.67 -18.95 25.57
N VAL A 602 -29.44 -18.54 25.23
CA VAL A 602 -29.08 -17.11 25.15
C VAL A 602 -29.86 -16.43 24.03
N LEU A 603 -30.41 -15.25 24.34
CA LEU A 603 -31.24 -14.47 23.43
C LEU A 603 -30.47 -13.30 22.84
N ASP A 604 -30.50 -13.18 21.51
CA ASP A 604 -30.01 -11.99 20.82
C ASP A 604 -30.89 -10.75 21.08
N ARG A 605 -30.50 -9.58 20.57
CA ARG A 605 -31.25 -8.32 20.74
C ARG A 605 -32.67 -8.35 20.18
N TYR A 606 -33.00 -9.33 19.35
CA TYR A 606 -34.32 -9.56 18.78
C TYR A 606 -35.06 -10.71 19.49
N GLY A 607 -34.53 -11.24 20.59
CA GLY A 607 -35.12 -12.35 21.34
C GLY A 607 -34.89 -13.71 20.71
N ARG A 608 -33.95 -13.85 19.77
CA ARG A 608 -33.73 -15.12 19.05
C ARG A 608 -32.64 -15.94 19.72
N THR A 609 -32.89 -17.24 19.89
CA THR A 609 -31.90 -18.26 20.26
C THR A 609 -31.12 -18.76 19.05
N ALA A 610 -30.04 -19.53 19.28
CA ALA A 610 -29.31 -20.22 18.22
C ALA A 610 -30.22 -21.10 17.33
N LEU A 611 -31.24 -21.74 17.91
CA LEU A 611 -32.20 -22.57 17.18
C LEU A 611 -33.02 -21.78 16.15
N HIS A 612 -33.33 -20.51 16.41
CA HIS A 612 -33.97 -19.64 15.43
C HIS A 612 -33.06 -19.35 14.23
N PHE A 613 -31.75 -19.20 14.46
CA PHE A 613 -30.78 -19.01 13.39
C PHE A 613 -30.62 -20.28 12.55
N ALA A 614 -30.59 -21.46 13.18
CA ALA A 614 -30.53 -22.75 12.49
C ALA A 614 -31.76 -22.94 11.58
N ALA A 615 -32.96 -22.69 12.13
CA ALA A 615 -34.22 -22.81 11.38
C ALA A 615 -34.37 -21.77 10.26
N LYS A 616 -33.83 -20.56 10.44
CA LYS A 616 -33.81 -19.54 9.38
C LYS A 616 -32.75 -19.83 8.32
N GLY A 617 -31.67 -20.49 8.69
CA GLY A 617 -30.51 -20.76 7.84
C GLY A 617 -30.61 -22.01 6.97
N HIS A 618 -31.72 -22.76 7.04
CA HIS A 618 -31.90 -24.02 6.31
C HIS A 618 -30.93 -25.14 6.76
N ASN A 619 -30.58 -25.18 8.06
CA ASN A 619 -29.51 -26.05 8.59
C ASN A 619 -30.07 -27.20 9.48
N PRO A 620 -30.54 -28.34 8.91
CA PRO A 620 -31.18 -29.41 9.68
C PRO A 620 -30.24 -30.08 10.69
N ASP A 621 -28.96 -30.24 10.37
CA ASP A 621 -28.02 -30.90 11.28
C ASP A 621 -27.67 -30.03 12.49
N CYS A 622 -27.56 -28.72 12.30
CA CYS A 622 -27.46 -27.77 13.42
C CYS A 622 -28.73 -27.80 14.29
N VAL A 623 -29.91 -27.95 13.68
CA VAL A 623 -31.18 -28.11 14.43
C VAL A 623 -31.15 -29.40 15.24
N LYS A 624 -30.79 -30.54 14.65
CA LYS A 624 -30.66 -31.85 15.34
C LYS A 624 -29.72 -31.73 16.54
N LEU A 625 -28.54 -31.15 16.34
CA LEU A 625 -27.53 -30.97 17.38
C LEU A 625 -28.01 -30.06 18.51
N LEU A 626 -28.60 -28.90 18.20
CA LEU A 626 -29.10 -27.98 19.23
C LEU A 626 -30.21 -28.63 20.06
N LEU A 627 -31.12 -29.37 19.41
CA LEU A 627 -32.21 -30.09 20.09
C LEU A 627 -31.70 -31.27 20.92
N SER A 628 -30.64 -31.98 20.50
CA SER A 628 -30.00 -33.01 21.34
C SER A 628 -29.30 -32.40 22.56
N CYS A 629 -28.82 -31.17 22.46
CA CYS A 629 -28.22 -30.42 23.57
C CYS A 629 -29.23 -29.57 24.37
N GLY A 630 -30.52 -29.92 24.32
CA GLY A 630 -31.55 -29.32 25.18
C GLY A 630 -32.03 -27.91 24.80
N ALA A 631 -31.84 -27.48 23.55
CA ALA A 631 -32.36 -26.18 23.11
C ALA A 631 -33.90 -26.13 23.19
N ALA A 632 -34.43 -25.08 23.82
CA ALA A 632 -35.87 -24.87 23.96
C ALA A 632 -36.54 -24.63 22.59
N VAL A 633 -37.36 -25.60 22.16
CA VAL A 633 -37.99 -25.64 20.82
C VAL A 633 -39.03 -24.53 20.60
N ASN A 634 -39.66 -24.07 21.69
CA ASN A 634 -40.80 -23.14 21.65
C ASN A 634 -40.45 -21.71 22.06
N THR A 635 -39.16 -21.39 22.26
CA THR A 635 -38.75 -20.02 22.58
C THR A 635 -39.23 -19.07 21.49
N SER A 636 -39.74 -17.90 21.89
CA SER A 636 -40.29 -16.92 20.95
C SER A 636 -39.42 -15.66 20.89
N ASP A 637 -39.23 -15.13 19.68
CA ASP A 637 -38.52 -13.87 19.46
C ASP A 637 -39.37 -12.65 19.90
N LYS A 638 -38.83 -11.43 19.76
CA LYS A 638 -39.57 -10.19 20.05
C LYS A 638 -40.81 -9.97 19.17
N ASN A 639 -40.91 -10.67 18.05
CA ASN A 639 -42.13 -10.71 17.23
C ASN A 639 -43.03 -11.90 17.59
N ARG A 640 -42.78 -12.56 18.73
CA ARG A 640 -43.46 -13.79 19.20
C ARG A 640 -43.38 -14.96 18.22
N ARG A 641 -42.36 -15.00 17.36
CA ARG A 641 -42.15 -16.09 16.40
C ARG A 641 -41.24 -17.14 17.02
N THR A 642 -41.61 -18.41 16.86
CA THR A 642 -40.80 -19.57 17.23
C THR A 642 -39.92 -20.03 16.08
N PRO A 643 -38.92 -20.91 16.29
CA PRO A 643 -38.14 -21.51 15.21
C PRO A 643 -39.01 -22.18 14.13
N LEU A 644 -40.14 -22.79 14.51
CA LEU A 644 -41.09 -23.40 13.58
C LEU A 644 -41.67 -22.37 12.58
N HIS A 645 -41.95 -21.15 13.02
CA HIS A 645 -42.40 -20.08 12.12
C HIS A 645 -41.36 -19.73 11.06
N TYR A 646 -40.08 -19.79 11.40
CA TYR A 646 -38.99 -19.52 10.46
C TYR A 646 -38.84 -20.66 9.44
N ALA A 647 -38.78 -21.90 9.90
CA ALA A 647 -38.67 -23.08 9.03
C ALA A 647 -39.83 -23.13 8.01
N VAL A 648 -41.06 -22.95 8.48
CA VAL A 648 -42.25 -22.99 7.63
C VAL A 648 -42.31 -21.83 6.64
N LYS A 649 -41.94 -20.61 7.07
CA LYS A 649 -41.89 -19.45 6.18
C LYS A 649 -40.89 -19.65 5.03
N ASN A 650 -39.81 -20.37 5.30
CA ASN A 650 -38.73 -20.66 4.37
C ASN A 650 -38.97 -21.90 3.50
N ASN A 651 -40.07 -22.63 3.71
CA ASN A 651 -40.39 -23.91 3.07
C ASN A 651 -39.44 -25.07 3.45
N ASP A 652 -38.90 -25.06 4.66
CA ASP A 652 -37.99 -26.12 5.13
C ASP A 652 -38.74 -27.27 5.78
N LEU A 653 -39.20 -28.20 4.95
CA LEU A 653 -39.99 -29.34 5.41
C LEU A 653 -39.22 -30.21 6.41
N GLU A 654 -37.94 -30.51 6.18
CA GLU A 654 -37.14 -31.34 7.08
C GLU A 654 -37.02 -30.69 8.47
N ILE A 655 -36.70 -29.40 8.53
CA ILE A 655 -36.58 -28.67 9.80
C ILE A 655 -37.93 -28.58 10.50
N ALA A 656 -39.01 -28.31 9.76
CA ALA A 656 -40.35 -28.30 10.33
C ALA A 656 -40.69 -29.67 10.95
N LYS A 657 -40.39 -30.78 10.25
CA LYS A 657 -40.57 -32.15 10.78
C LYS A 657 -39.76 -32.37 12.05
N LEU A 658 -38.48 -32.00 12.06
CA LEU A 658 -37.59 -32.17 13.22
C LEU A 658 -38.08 -31.40 14.43
N LEU A 659 -38.50 -30.14 14.26
CA LEU A 659 -39.04 -29.31 15.33
C LEU A 659 -40.35 -29.90 15.88
N LEU A 660 -41.27 -30.33 15.02
CA LEU A 660 -42.55 -30.94 15.44
C LEU A 660 -42.33 -32.26 16.17
N THR A 661 -41.39 -33.09 15.70
CA THR A 661 -41.00 -34.35 16.38
C THR A 661 -40.47 -34.08 17.79
N ARG A 662 -39.83 -32.93 18.02
CA ARG A 662 -39.39 -32.47 19.35
C ARG A 662 -40.42 -31.60 20.07
N LYS A 663 -41.72 -31.81 19.81
CA LYS A 663 -42.87 -31.15 20.47
C LYS A 663 -42.91 -29.62 20.27
N ALA A 664 -42.54 -29.14 19.08
CA ALA A 664 -42.82 -27.76 18.69
C ALA A 664 -44.33 -27.49 18.63
N ARG A 665 -44.76 -26.39 19.25
CA ARG A 665 -46.16 -25.97 19.28
C ARG A 665 -46.57 -25.31 17.97
N THR A 666 -47.68 -25.79 17.39
CA THR A 666 -48.27 -25.28 16.14
C THR A 666 -49.21 -24.08 16.36
N ASP A 667 -49.66 -23.86 17.60
CA ASP A 667 -50.64 -22.87 18.02
C ASP A 667 -50.04 -21.53 18.47
N VAL A 668 -48.71 -21.41 18.52
CA VAL A 668 -48.05 -20.17 18.95
C VAL A 668 -48.33 -19.04 17.97
N LEU A 669 -48.73 -17.88 18.50
CA LEU A 669 -49.09 -16.70 17.73
C LEU A 669 -47.95 -15.69 17.68
N ASP A 670 -47.62 -15.24 16.47
CA ASP A 670 -46.73 -14.09 16.28
C ASP A 670 -47.39 -12.76 16.73
N ARG A 671 -46.65 -11.66 16.71
CA ARG A 671 -47.14 -10.33 17.13
C ARG A 671 -48.37 -9.83 16.36
N TYR A 672 -48.66 -10.42 15.20
CA TYR A 672 -49.81 -10.12 14.35
C TYR A 672 -50.94 -11.15 14.51
N GLY A 673 -50.83 -12.10 15.44
CA GLY A 673 -51.81 -13.15 15.67
C GLY A 673 -51.69 -14.33 14.69
N ARG A 674 -50.57 -14.48 13.97
CA ARG A 674 -50.42 -15.54 12.96
C ARG A 674 -49.72 -16.76 13.54
N THR A 675 -50.26 -17.95 13.24
CA THR A 675 -49.64 -19.26 13.47
C THR A 675 -48.67 -19.64 12.36
N ALA A 676 -47.89 -20.70 12.53
CA ALA A 676 -47.04 -21.27 11.48
C ALA A 676 -47.85 -21.63 10.21
N LEU A 677 -49.10 -22.09 10.37
CA LEU A 677 -49.98 -22.44 9.24
C LEU A 677 -50.32 -21.22 8.36
N HIS A 678 -50.44 -20.02 8.93
CA HIS A 678 -50.60 -18.79 8.15
C HIS A 678 -49.38 -18.51 7.27
N PHE A 679 -48.17 -18.77 7.78
CA PHE A 679 -46.93 -18.60 7.00
C PHE A 679 -46.83 -19.65 5.90
N ALA A 680 -47.20 -20.91 6.17
CA ALA A 680 -47.24 -21.98 5.16
C ALA A 680 -48.22 -21.65 4.02
N ALA A 681 -49.44 -21.23 4.39
CA ALA A 681 -50.48 -20.85 3.44
C ALA A 681 -50.07 -19.64 2.58
N LYS A 682 -49.47 -18.62 3.20
CA LYS A 682 -48.96 -17.43 2.50
C LYS A 682 -47.75 -17.74 1.59
N GLY A 683 -46.88 -18.65 2.02
CA GLY A 683 -45.71 -19.08 1.25
C GLY A 683 -46.05 -20.06 0.13
N HIS A 684 -47.28 -20.58 0.12
CA HIS A 684 -47.76 -21.63 -0.78
C HIS A 684 -46.99 -22.95 -0.64
N ASN A 685 -46.63 -23.30 0.60
CA ASN A 685 -45.80 -24.45 0.93
C ASN A 685 -46.67 -25.68 1.23
N LEU A 686 -47.12 -26.40 0.20
CA LEU A 686 -48.11 -27.49 0.32
C LEU A 686 -47.70 -28.55 1.35
N ASP A 687 -46.46 -29.00 1.32
CA ASP A 687 -46.00 -30.06 2.22
C ASP A 687 -45.89 -29.59 3.67
N CYS A 688 -45.52 -28.32 3.89
CA CYS A 688 -45.56 -27.72 5.22
C CYS A 688 -47.01 -27.57 5.73
N VAL A 689 -47.97 -27.25 4.85
CA VAL A 689 -49.40 -27.20 5.21
C VAL A 689 -49.89 -28.58 5.62
N LYS A 690 -49.61 -29.62 4.82
CA LYS A 690 -49.95 -31.03 5.14
C LYS A 690 -49.39 -31.43 6.50
N LEU A 691 -48.09 -31.20 6.70
CA LEU A 691 -47.40 -31.56 7.93
C LEU A 691 -47.98 -30.86 9.17
N LEU A 692 -48.25 -29.55 9.08
CA LEU A 692 -48.81 -28.80 10.20
C LEU A 692 -50.22 -29.29 10.55
N LEU A 693 -51.05 -29.58 9.55
CA LEU A 693 -52.40 -30.12 9.76
C LEU A 693 -52.36 -31.53 10.37
N SER A 694 -51.48 -32.42 9.89
CA SER A 694 -51.30 -33.74 10.50
C SER A 694 -50.78 -33.68 11.94
N CYS A 695 -50.11 -32.59 12.31
CA CYS A 695 -49.67 -32.31 13.68
C CYS A 695 -50.66 -31.43 14.48
N GLY A 696 -51.93 -31.38 14.07
CA GLY A 696 -53.00 -30.74 14.83
C GLY A 696 -53.02 -29.20 14.79
N ALA A 697 -52.45 -28.57 13.77
CA ALA A 697 -52.53 -27.11 13.63
C ALA A 697 -53.99 -26.65 13.41
N ALA A 698 -54.46 -25.71 14.23
CA ALA A 698 -55.80 -25.15 14.11
C ALA A 698 -55.99 -24.41 12.78
N VAL A 699 -56.85 -24.97 11.91
CA VAL A 699 -57.09 -24.49 10.54
C VAL A 699 -57.76 -23.11 10.48
N ASN A 700 -58.54 -22.77 11.51
CA ASN A 700 -59.40 -21.58 11.56
C ASN A 700 -58.89 -20.47 12.49
N THR A 701 -57.67 -20.59 13.03
CA THR A 701 -57.09 -19.50 13.84
C THR A 701 -57.06 -18.22 13.03
N SER A 702 -57.51 -17.11 13.62
CA SER A 702 -57.55 -15.82 12.93
C SER A 702 -56.45 -14.89 13.44
N ASP A 703 -55.83 -14.16 12.52
CA ASP A 703 -54.86 -13.12 12.85
C ASP A 703 -55.55 -11.87 13.43
N LYS A 704 -54.77 -10.85 13.83
CA LYS A 704 -55.32 -9.58 14.37
C LYS A 704 -56.22 -8.81 13.39
N ASN A 705 -56.20 -9.14 12.10
CA ASN A 705 -57.11 -8.61 11.10
C ASN A 705 -58.28 -9.58 10.81
N ARG A 706 -58.52 -10.56 11.68
CA ARG A 706 -59.51 -11.64 11.51
C ARG A 706 -59.28 -12.51 10.27
N ARG A 707 -58.05 -12.56 9.73
CA ARG A 707 -57.74 -13.40 8.56
C ARG A 707 -57.32 -14.79 9.00
N THR A 708 -57.95 -15.80 8.42
CA THR A 708 -57.59 -17.22 8.58
C THR A 708 -56.49 -17.63 7.59
N PRO A 709 -55.82 -18.79 7.76
CA PRO A 709 -54.89 -19.34 6.77
C PRO A 709 -55.51 -19.44 5.36
N LEU A 710 -56.81 -19.70 5.25
CA LEU A 710 -57.53 -19.73 3.97
C LEU A 710 -57.46 -18.37 3.24
N HIS A 711 -57.64 -17.25 3.94
CA HIS A 711 -57.47 -15.91 3.35
C HIS A 711 -56.06 -15.67 2.81
N TYR A 712 -55.05 -16.25 3.46
CA TYR A 712 -53.66 -16.13 3.02
C TYR A 712 -53.36 -17.04 1.82
N ALA A 713 -53.95 -18.23 1.76
CA ALA A 713 -53.83 -19.16 0.63
C ALA A 713 -54.51 -18.62 -0.64
N THR A 714 -55.63 -17.90 -0.51
CA THR A 714 -56.36 -17.34 -1.66
C THR A 714 -55.76 -16.04 -2.19
N LYS A 715 -54.96 -15.33 -1.38
CA LYS A 715 -54.33 -14.06 -1.77
C LYS A 715 -53.04 -14.28 -2.56
N VAL A 716 -53.14 -14.40 -3.89
CA VAL A 716 -51.98 -14.43 -4.79
C VAL A 716 -51.60 -13.00 -5.19
N LYS A 717 -50.30 -12.63 -5.10
CA LYS A 717 -49.76 -11.44 -5.77
C LYS A 717 -48.89 -11.91 -6.94
N TYR A 718 -49.34 -11.70 -8.18
CA TYR A 718 -48.42 -11.69 -9.31
C TYR A 718 -47.50 -10.46 -9.15
N PHE A 719 -46.19 -10.66 -9.06
CA PHE A 719 -45.24 -9.56 -9.15
C PHE A 719 -45.35 -8.95 -10.57
N ARG A 720 -45.87 -7.74 -10.68
CA ARG A 720 -45.62 -6.89 -11.86
C ARG A 720 -44.11 -6.60 -11.89
N GLY A 721 -43.37 -7.21 -12.82
CA GLY A 721 -41.99 -6.81 -13.12
C GLY A 721 -40.93 -7.90 -13.35
N TYR A 722 -41.23 -9.20 -13.24
CA TYR A 722 -40.24 -10.23 -13.62
C TYR A 722 -40.95 -11.50 -14.10
N ILE A 723 -40.91 -11.76 -15.40
CA ILE A 723 -41.28 -13.04 -16.01
C ILE A 723 -39.97 -13.83 -16.10
N PRO A 724 -39.75 -14.91 -15.32
CA PRO A 724 -38.67 -15.84 -15.61
C PRO A 724 -39.00 -16.50 -16.95
N SER A 725 -38.03 -16.54 -17.85
CA SER A 725 -38.12 -17.07 -19.23
C SER A 725 -38.46 -18.57 -19.35
N SER A 726 -38.94 -19.22 -18.29
CA SER A 726 -39.38 -20.62 -18.31
C SER A 726 -40.90 -20.71 -18.10
N GLN A 727 -41.66 -20.95 -19.17
CA GLN A 727 -43.11 -21.19 -19.11
C GLN A 727 -43.52 -22.36 -18.17
N PHE A 728 -42.61 -23.28 -17.84
CA PHE A 728 -42.88 -24.45 -17.00
C PHE A 728 -43.02 -24.17 -15.49
N ALA A 729 -42.32 -23.16 -14.93
CA ALA A 729 -42.36 -22.89 -13.48
C ALA A 729 -43.70 -22.27 -13.03
N THR A 730 -44.42 -21.63 -13.95
CA THR A 730 -45.66 -20.86 -13.68
C THR A 730 -46.88 -21.76 -13.54
N SER A 731 -46.94 -22.90 -14.25
CA SER A 731 -48.07 -23.85 -14.18
C SER A 731 -48.03 -24.70 -12.89
N CYS A 732 -46.85 -25.11 -12.45
CA CYS A 732 -46.67 -25.99 -11.29
C CYS A 732 -47.04 -25.28 -9.97
N LYS A 733 -46.68 -24.00 -9.82
CA LYS A 733 -47.07 -23.17 -8.66
C LYS A 733 -48.59 -22.92 -8.61
N ARG A 734 -49.25 -22.67 -9.75
CA ARG A 734 -50.73 -22.53 -9.82
C ARG A 734 -51.46 -23.76 -9.27
N ARG A 735 -51.02 -24.97 -9.69
CA ARG A 735 -51.58 -26.25 -9.20
C ARG A 735 -51.37 -26.46 -7.69
N GLN A 736 -50.25 -26.02 -7.11
CA GLN A 736 -49.99 -26.16 -5.68
C GLN A 736 -50.92 -25.25 -4.84
N HIS A 737 -51.24 -24.04 -5.30
CA HIS A 737 -52.10 -23.11 -4.56
C HIS A 737 -53.53 -23.67 -4.42
N VAL A 738 -54.07 -24.21 -5.51
CA VAL A 738 -55.40 -24.83 -5.54
C VAL A 738 -55.43 -26.06 -4.65
N LYS A 739 -54.36 -26.88 -4.67
CA LYS A 739 -54.21 -28.02 -3.74
C LYS A 739 -54.20 -27.58 -2.27
N ILE A 740 -53.55 -26.46 -1.92
CA ILE A 740 -53.55 -25.92 -0.55
C ILE A 740 -54.94 -25.45 -0.15
N VAL A 741 -55.65 -24.72 -1.00
CA VAL A 741 -57.02 -24.27 -0.73
C VAL A 741 -57.95 -25.47 -0.55
N LYS A 742 -57.89 -26.47 -1.44
CA LYS A 742 -58.63 -27.74 -1.30
C LYS A 742 -58.32 -28.42 0.03
N LEU A 743 -57.04 -28.55 0.38
CA LEU A 743 -56.61 -29.21 1.61
C LEU A 743 -57.09 -28.48 2.87
N LEU A 744 -57.01 -27.15 2.90
CA LEU A 744 -57.53 -26.35 4.01
C LEU A 744 -59.04 -26.52 4.17
N LEU A 745 -59.80 -26.50 3.06
CA LEU A 745 -61.26 -26.72 3.08
C LEU A 745 -61.62 -28.13 3.55
N LEU A 746 -60.93 -29.16 3.05
CA LEU A 746 -61.10 -30.55 3.50
C LEU A 746 -60.78 -30.71 4.99
N SER A 747 -59.85 -29.91 5.51
CA SER A 747 -59.47 -29.89 6.93
C SER A 747 -60.39 -29.01 7.79
N GLY A 748 -61.53 -28.55 7.27
CA GLY A 748 -62.54 -27.79 8.01
C GLY A 748 -62.35 -26.27 8.02
N ALA A 749 -61.62 -25.69 7.06
CA ALA A 749 -61.49 -24.23 6.97
C ALA A 749 -62.84 -23.54 6.71
N PHE A 750 -63.14 -22.49 7.47
CA PHE A 750 -64.36 -21.70 7.30
C PHE A 750 -64.32 -20.90 5.99
N LEU A 751 -65.21 -21.29 5.07
CA LEU A 751 -65.33 -20.70 3.74
C LEU A 751 -65.80 -19.23 3.79
N ASP A 752 -66.77 -18.94 4.67
CA ASP A 752 -67.40 -17.62 4.85
C ASP A 752 -66.69 -16.76 5.92
N ALA A 753 -65.49 -17.14 6.37
CA ALA A 753 -64.75 -16.33 7.34
C ALA A 753 -64.50 -14.92 6.77
N VAL A 754 -64.70 -13.88 7.57
CA VAL A 754 -64.48 -12.49 7.15
C VAL A 754 -63.31 -11.84 7.88
N ASP A 755 -62.50 -11.10 7.16
CA ASP A 755 -61.48 -10.24 7.75
C ASP A 755 -62.11 -8.99 8.41
N LYS A 756 -61.29 -8.17 9.07
CA LYS A 756 -61.74 -6.95 9.76
C LYS A 756 -62.45 -5.93 8.85
N ASN A 757 -62.26 -6.03 7.54
CA ASN A 757 -62.90 -5.19 6.52
C ASN A 757 -64.14 -5.87 5.92
N GLY A 758 -64.60 -7.00 6.46
CA GLY A 758 -65.74 -7.74 5.92
C GLY A 758 -65.39 -8.61 4.71
N ARG A 759 -64.11 -8.75 4.34
CA ARG A 759 -63.71 -9.47 3.13
C ARG A 759 -63.57 -10.96 3.39
N THR A 760 -64.29 -11.77 2.62
CA THR A 760 -64.18 -13.24 2.57
C THR A 760 -62.96 -13.71 1.75
N PRO A 761 -62.54 -15.00 1.84
CA PRO A 761 -61.51 -15.56 0.97
C PRO A 761 -61.77 -15.37 -0.53
N LEU A 762 -63.05 -15.29 -0.95
CA LEU A 762 -63.46 -14.99 -2.33
C LEU A 762 -62.98 -13.60 -2.78
N HIS A 763 -63.15 -12.57 -1.95
CA HIS A 763 -62.65 -11.22 -2.24
C HIS A 763 -61.13 -11.20 -2.43
N PHE A 764 -60.40 -12.02 -1.66
CA PHE A 764 -58.95 -12.14 -1.79
C PHE A 764 -58.52 -12.90 -3.05
N ALA A 765 -59.26 -13.94 -3.43
CA ALA A 765 -59.06 -14.68 -4.68
C ALA A 765 -59.34 -13.80 -5.91
N ALA A 766 -60.42 -13.02 -5.87
CA ALA A 766 -60.81 -12.05 -6.89
C ALA A 766 -59.75 -10.98 -7.09
N LYS A 767 -59.32 -10.34 -5.99
CA LYS A 767 -58.22 -9.37 -6.01
C LYS A 767 -56.90 -9.94 -6.53
N GLY A 768 -56.69 -11.26 -6.43
CA GLY A 768 -55.51 -11.97 -6.93
C GLY A 768 -55.59 -12.44 -8.38
N ASN A 769 -56.74 -12.23 -9.05
CA ASN A 769 -57.04 -12.72 -10.41
C ASN A 769 -56.74 -14.23 -10.60
N ASN A 770 -57.27 -15.09 -9.71
CA ASN A 770 -57.12 -16.54 -9.81
C ASN A 770 -58.46 -17.24 -10.04
N LEU A 771 -58.80 -17.42 -11.32
CA LEU A 771 -60.08 -17.99 -11.76
C LEU A 771 -60.31 -19.42 -11.24
N GLU A 772 -59.25 -20.24 -11.13
CA GLU A 772 -59.36 -21.62 -10.66
C GLU A 772 -59.71 -21.70 -9.16
N ILE A 773 -59.12 -20.81 -8.34
CA ILE A 773 -59.47 -20.70 -6.91
C ILE A 773 -60.87 -20.12 -6.76
N VAL A 774 -61.27 -19.12 -7.56
CA VAL A 774 -62.63 -18.58 -7.52
C VAL A 774 -63.67 -19.63 -7.89
N ARG A 775 -63.46 -20.37 -9.00
CA ARG A 775 -64.33 -21.49 -9.39
C ARG A 775 -64.41 -22.55 -8.30
N LEU A 776 -63.28 -22.88 -7.64
CA LEU A 776 -63.25 -23.83 -6.53
C LEU A 776 -64.03 -23.34 -5.29
N LEU A 777 -63.92 -22.06 -4.93
CA LEU A 777 -64.66 -21.53 -3.78
C LEU A 777 -66.16 -21.47 -4.07
N LEU A 778 -66.55 -21.08 -5.29
CA LEU A 778 -67.94 -21.06 -5.77
C LEU A 778 -68.55 -22.47 -5.84
N SER A 779 -67.80 -23.46 -6.33
CA SER A 779 -68.28 -24.86 -6.34
C SER A 779 -68.45 -25.46 -4.94
N LYS A 780 -67.82 -24.85 -3.92
CA LYS A 780 -68.05 -25.16 -2.50
C LYS A 780 -69.15 -24.29 -1.87
N LYS A 781 -69.97 -23.61 -2.69
CA LYS A 781 -71.12 -22.78 -2.31
C LYS A 781 -70.77 -21.59 -1.40
N ILE A 782 -69.61 -20.95 -1.59
CA ILE A 782 -69.33 -19.65 -0.96
C ILE A 782 -70.34 -18.62 -1.47
N ARG A 783 -70.83 -17.74 -0.59
CA ARG A 783 -71.74 -16.66 -1.03
C ARG A 783 -70.98 -15.58 -1.79
N ALA A 784 -71.31 -15.41 -3.07
CA ALA A 784 -70.71 -14.38 -3.93
C ALA A 784 -71.27 -12.97 -3.64
N CYS A 785 -72.43 -12.87 -3.00
CA CYS A 785 -73.12 -11.63 -2.64
C CYS A 785 -72.62 -10.93 -1.37
N VAL A 786 -71.61 -11.47 -0.67
CA VAL A 786 -71.10 -10.84 0.54
C VAL A 786 -70.37 -9.55 0.16
N LEU A 787 -70.77 -8.43 0.78
CA LEU A 787 -70.14 -7.12 0.59
C LEU A 787 -69.10 -6.85 1.68
N ASP A 788 -67.98 -6.23 1.29
CA ASP A 788 -67.02 -5.68 2.25
C ASP A 788 -67.55 -4.39 2.90
N LYS A 789 -66.85 -3.86 3.90
CA LYS A 789 -67.27 -2.65 4.62
C LYS A 789 -67.39 -1.40 3.73
N ASP A 790 -66.76 -1.41 2.56
CA ASP A 790 -66.85 -0.33 1.58
C ASP A 790 -67.97 -0.61 0.56
N GLN A 791 -68.90 -1.52 0.87
CA GLN A 791 -70.02 -1.97 0.01
C GLN A 791 -69.57 -2.60 -1.31
N ARG A 792 -68.38 -3.21 -1.35
CA ARG A 792 -67.86 -3.85 -2.56
C ARG A 792 -68.02 -5.36 -2.51
N ALA A 793 -68.53 -5.93 -3.59
CA ALA A 793 -68.54 -7.36 -3.83
C ALA A 793 -67.16 -7.86 -4.30
N ALA A 794 -67.01 -9.18 -4.42
CA ALA A 794 -65.82 -9.77 -5.02
C ALA A 794 -65.60 -9.30 -6.49
N LEU A 795 -66.68 -8.93 -7.18
CA LEU A 795 -66.68 -8.42 -8.56
C LEU A 795 -65.98 -7.05 -8.70
N ASP A 796 -66.00 -6.21 -7.67
CA ASP A 796 -65.45 -4.84 -7.70
C ASP A 796 -63.92 -4.75 -7.57
N PHE A 797 -63.25 -5.89 -7.37
CA PHE A 797 -61.79 -5.94 -7.29
C PHE A 797 -61.17 -6.15 -8.69
N PRO A 798 -60.25 -5.28 -9.12
CA PRO A 798 -59.86 -5.15 -10.54
C PRO A 798 -59.15 -6.38 -11.10
N VAL A 799 -59.48 -6.73 -12.35
CA VAL A 799 -58.74 -7.66 -13.20
C VAL A 799 -58.30 -6.88 -14.45
N LYS A 800 -57.04 -7.01 -14.88
CA LYS A 800 -56.62 -6.71 -16.27
C LYS A 800 -56.31 -8.04 -16.93
N GLY A 801 -56.99 -8.39 -18.02
CA GLY A 801 -56.65 -9.52 -18.90
C GLY A 801 -57.52 -10.80 -18.87
N ASN A 802 -58.33 -11.05 -17.82
CA ASN A 802 -59.28 -12.20 -17.73
C ASN A 802 -60.70 -11.73 -17.30
N GLU A 803 -61.04 -10.51 -17.69
CA GLU A 803 -62.15 -9.70 -17.19
C GLU A 803 -63.52 -10.35 -17.45
N VAL A 804 -63.74 -10.80 -18.67
CA VAL A 804 -65.04 -11.33 -19.13
C VAL A 804 -65.40 -12.66 -18.47
N GLU A 805 -64.49 -13.63 -18.43
CA GLU A 805 -64.75 -14.94 -17.81
C GLU A 805 -64.97 -14.85 -16.29
N PHE A 806 -64.24 -13.93 -15.64
CA PHE A 806 -64.31 -13.72 -14.20
C PHE A 806 -65.67 -13.13 -13.79
N VAL A 807 -66.13 -12.11 -14.53
CA VAL A 807 -67.44 -11.48 -14.32
C VAL A 807 -68.57 -12.46 -14.61
N LYS A 808 -68.54 -13.16 -15.76
CA LYS A 808 -69.54 -14.20 -16.10
C LYS A 808 -69.64 -15.29 -15.02
N LEU A 809 -68.51 -15.72 -14.46
CA LEU A 809 -68.49 -16.76 -13.44
C LEU A 809 -69.05 -16.28 -12.09
N LEU A 810 -68.78 -15.04 -11.67
CA LEU A 810 -69.32 -14.51 -10.41
C LEU A 810 -70.82 -14.18 -10.52
N LEU A 811 -71.27 -13.64 -11.66
CA LEU A 811 -72.69 -13.36 -11.91
C LEU A 811 -73.53 -14.64 -11.95
N SER A 812 -73.04 -15.71 -12.58
CA SER A 812 -73.76 -17.01 -12.62
C SER A 812 -73.92 -17.69 -11.25
N TYR A 813 -73.24 -17.19 -10.22
CA TYR A 813 -73.36 -17.64 -8.83
C TYR A 813 -73.96 -16.56 -7.91
N GLY A 814 -74.67 -15.58 -8.47
CA GLY A 814 -75.46 -14.60 -7.71
C GLY A 814 -74.65 -13.50 -7.03
N ALA A 815 -73.52 -13.07 -7.61
CA ALA A 815 -72.87 -11.82 -7.22
C ALA A 815 -73.78 -10.63 -7.57
N PRO A 816 -73.78 -9.53 -6.79
CA PRO A 816 -74.63 -8.38 -7.04
C PRO A 816 -74.17 -7.65 -8.30
N ASP A 817 -75.09 -7.29 -9.20
CA ASP A 817 -74.81 -6.61 -10.48
C ASP A 817 -74.26 -5.18 -10.31
N HIS A 818 -74.17 -4.69 -9.07
CA HIS A 818 -73.86 -3.31 -8.76
C HIS A 818 -72.34 -3.04 -8.78
N ILE A 819 -71.79 -2.83 -9.98
CA ILE A 819 -70.40 -2.38 -10.17
C ILE A 819 -70.29 -0.90 -9.75
N SER A 820 -69.43 -0.56 -8.78
CA SER A 820 -69.26 0.84 -8.35
C SER A 820 -68.52 1.70 -9.40
N GLY A 821 -69.22 2.66 -10.04
CA GLY A 821 -68.72 3.89 -10.70
C GLY A 821 -67.88 3.75 -12.00
N ASP A 822 -68.28 4.46 -13.07
CA ASP A 822 -67.66 4.68 -14.41
C ASP A 822 -67.07 3.48 -15.19
N LYS A 823 -67.04 2.28 -14.61
CA LYS A 823 -66.47 1.06 -15.23
C LYS A 823 -67.51 0.10 -15.79
N ALA A 824 -68.79 0.30 -15.47
CA ALA A 824 -69.89 -0.49 -16.02
C ALA A 824 -70.07 -0.25 -17.54
N VAL A 825 -69.80 0.97 -18.01
CA VAL A 825 -70.03 1.37 -19.41
C VAL A 825 -69.13 0.60 -20.39
N LYS A 826 -67.88 0.30 -20.02
CA LYS A 826 -66.96 -0.48 -20.88
C LYS A 826 -67.19 -1.99 -20.86
N TYR A 827 -67.84 -2.53 -19.83
CA TYR A 827 -68.00 -3.99 -19.63
C TYR A 827 -69.24 -4.57 -20.31
N PHE A 828 -70.30 -3.77 -20.44
CA PHE A 828 -71.55 -4.19 -21.10
C PHE A 828 -71.52 -3.98 -22.62
N GLU A 829 -70.57 -3.20 -23.16
CA GLU A 829 -70.41 -2.98 -24.60
C GLU A 829 -69.73 -4.14 -25.36
N GLU A 830 -69.04 -5.06 -24.68
CA GLU A 830 -68.33 -6.21 -25.30
C GLU A 830 -69.07 -7.56 -25.20
N LEU A 831 -70.30 -7.60 -24.67
CA LEU A 831 -71.14 -8.80 -24.74
C LEU A 831 -71.85 -8.85 -26.10
N PRO A 832 -71.72 -9.93 -26.90
CA PRO A 832 -72.57 -10.07 -28.08
C PRO A 832 -74.02 -10.20 -27.60
N LEU A 833 -74.85 -9.24 -28.02
CA LEU A 833 -76.30 -9.24 -27.83
C LEU A 833 -76.88 -10.59 -28.27
N GLY A 834 -77.30 -11.39 -27.29
CA GLY A 834 -78.01 -12.64 -27.50
C GLY A 834 -78.85 -12.97 -26.28
N LYS A 835 -80.15 -12.65 -26.38
CA LYS A 835 -81.23 -12.81 -25.38
C LYS A 835 -81.06 -14.02 -24.44
N VAL A 836 -81.22 -13.79 -23.13
CA VAL A 836 -82.09 -14.66 -22.32
C VAL A 836 -82.96 -13.78 -21.42
N ILE A 837 -84.25 -14.02 -21.58
CA ILE A 837 -85.41 -13.39 -20.96
C ILE A 837 -85.51 -13.88 -19.50
N TYR A 838 -85.89 -12.97 -18.60
CA TYR A 838 -86.49 -13.34 -17.32
C TYR A 838 -87.77 -14.11 -17.62
N ASP A 839 -87.88 -15.38 -17.21
CA ASP A 839 -89.18 -15.96 -16.94
C ASP A 839 -89.23 -16.46 -15.50
N LYS A 840 -90.21 -15.92 -14.78
CA LYS A 840 -90.70 -16.47 -13.53
C LYS A 840 -91.69 -17.57 -13.90
N ASP A 841 -91.66 -18.62 -13.07
CA ASP A 841 -92.70 -19.62 -12.88
C ASP A 841 -92.63 -20.94 -13.70
N ASN A 842 -92.45 -22.00 -12.91
CA ASN A 842 -93.08 -23.32 -12.96
C ASN A 842 -92.66 -24.43 -13.96
N ASN A 843 -92.24 -25.52 -13.30
CA ASN A 843 -92.62 -26.93 -13.48
C ASN A 843 -92.08 -27.78 -14.65
N SER A 844 -91.57 -28.93 -14.20
CA SER A 844 -91.78 -30.30 -14.72
C SER A 844 -90.97 -30.82 -15.92
N GLY A 845 -90.60 -32.10 -15.80
CA GLY A 845 -90.27 -33.03 -16.89
C GLY A 845 -88.80 -33.05 -17.32
N SER A 846 -88.04 -34.11 -17.01
CA SER A 846 -87.82 -35.30 -17.87
C SER A 846 -86.92 -34.96 -19.07
N GLU A 847 -85.63 -35.31 -19.08
CA GLU A 847 -85.01 -36.63 -19.37
C GLU A 847 -84.31 -36.61 -20.74
N LEU A 848 -83.26 -37.45 -20.84
CA LEU A 848 -82.54 -37.90 -22.05
C LEU A 848 -81.50 -36.92 -22.65
N GLU A 849 -80.21 -37.17 -22.41
CA GLU A 849 -79.29 -37.98 -23.26
C GLU A 849 -78.61 -37.10 -24.32
N GLN A 850 -77.31 -37.13 -24.64
CA GLN A 850 -76.26 -38.14 -24.62
C GLN A 850 -74.91 -37.40 -24.77
N GLY A 851 -73.79 -38.06 -24.42
CA GLY A 851 -72.47 -37.68 -24.97
C GLY A 851 -71.30 -37.65 -23.99
N ILE A 852 -71.12 -38.73 -23.22
CA ILE A 852 -69.94 -38.99 -22.40
C ILE A 852 -68.79 -39.48 -23.29
N GLY A 853 -67.62 -38.83 -23.21
CA GLY A 853 -66.32 -39.41 -23.52
C GLY A 853 -65.60 -39.72 -22.21
N ARG A 854 -65.50 -41.01 -21.89
CA ARG A 854 -64.98 -41.60 -20.65
C ARG A 854 -63.48 -41.39 -20.47
N GLU A 855 -63.06 -41.30 -19.20
CA GLU A 855 -61.99 -42.17 -18.66
C GLU A 855 -62.18 -42.35 -17.15
N GLN A 856 -62.61 -43.58 -16.81
CA GLN A 856 -62.63 -44.29 -15.52
C GLN A 856 -61.18 -44.65 -15.11
N ASP A 857 -60.78 -45.02 -13.89
CA ASP A 857 -61.43 -45.35 -12.61
C ASP A 857 -60.33 -45.42 -11.53
N PHE A 858 -60.77 -45.62 -10.27
CA PHE A 858 -60.13 -46.31 -9.13
C PHE A 858 -60.05 -45.53 -7.80
N ILE A 859 -61.10 -45.73 -7.00
CA ILE A 859 -61.07 -45.85 -5.53
C ILE A 859 -61.15 -47.36 -5.23
N PRO A 860 -60.55 -47.90 -4.15
CA PRO A 860 -61.33 -48.21 -2.92
C PRO A 860 -60.55 -47.85 -1.63
N ASP A 861 -61.18 -47.17 -0.66
CA ASP A 861 -61.95 -47.68 0.49
C ASP A 861 -61.12 -48.06 1.72
N ASN A 862 -61.31 -47.30 2.81
CA ASN A 862 -61.73 -47.80 4.12
C ASN A 862 -61.62 -46.71 5.19
N VAL A 863 -62.76 -46.24 5.67
CA VAL A 863 -62.91 -45.59 6.99
C VAL A 863 -64.16 -46.17 7.63
N PRO A 864 -64.07 -46.79 8.82
CA PRO A 864 -65.24 -47.03 9.66
C PRO A 864 -65.53 -45.78 10.51
N SER A 865 -66.67 -45.17 10.20
CA SER A 865 -67.83 -44.93 11.09
C SER A 865 -67.61 -44.66 12.59
N ILE A 866 -68.16 -43.53 13.08
CA ILE A 866 -69.31 -43.44 14.03
C ILE A 866 -69.24 -42.18 14.93
N GLU A 867 -70.22 -41.32 14.66
CA GLU A 867 -71.13 -40.58 15.56
C GLU A 867 -70.60 -39.64 16.65
N LYS A 868 -71.05 -38.38 16.54
CA LYS A 868 -71.50 -37.59 17.69
C LYS A 868 -72.79 -36.84 17.35
N ASN A 869 -73.82 -37.10 18.15
CA ASN A 869 -74.96 -36.22 18.35
C ASN A 869 -74.53 -34.97 19.15
N ARG A 870 -74.84 -33.79 18.61
CA ARG A 870 -75.76 -32.74 19.14
C ARG A 870 -76.07 -32.82 20.65
N ASP A 871 -76.18 -31.74 21.44
CA ASP A 871 -76.64 -30.38 21.10
C ASP A 871 -76.53 -29.38 22.30
N PHE A 872 -76.53 -28.09 21.93
CA PHE A 872 -77.15 -26.88 22.54
C PHE A 872 -76.74 -26.17 23.87
N ASN A 873 -76.78 -24.82 23.71
CA ASN A 873 -77.22 -23.73 24.60
C ASN A 873 -76.24 -23.14 25.64
N LYS A 874 -76.25 -21.85 26.01
CA LYS A 874 -76.71 -20.53 25.47
C LYS A 874 -76.30 -19.48 26.54
N CYS A 875 -76.27 -18.19 26.16
CA CYS A 875 -76.31 -16.99 27.03
C CYS A 875 -75.04 -16.66 27.87
N SER A 876 -74.68 -15.42 28.22
CA SER A 876 -75.05 -14.03 27.86
C SER A 876 -74.13 -13.08 28.68
N LYS A 877 -73.82 -11.89 28.14
CA LYS A 877 -73.58 -10.55 28.77
C LYS A 877 -73.02 -10.43 30.22
N ILE A 878 -72.26 -9.42 30.67
CA ILE A 878 -71.53 -8.20 30.26
C ILE A 878 -70.68 -7.89 31.51
N SER A 879 -69.51 -7.26 31.38
CA SER A 879 -68.86 -6.57 32.49
C SER A 879 -68.48 -5.14 32.06
N GLU A 880 -68.86 -4.16 32.87
CA GLU A 880 -68.40 -2.77 32.73
C GLU A 880 -68.14 -2.13 34.10
N SER A 881 -67.40 -1.02 34.04
CA SER A 881 -67.00 -0.07 35.09
C SER A 881 -65.73 -0.46 35.88
N SER A 882 -64.80 0.43 36.19
CA SER A 882 -64.81 1.90 36.22
C SER A 882 -63.37 2.47 36.21
N THR A 883 -63.20 3.69 35.71
CA THR A 883 -62.48 4.81 36.37
C THR A 883 -62.60 6.07 35.50
N SER A 884 -62.82 7.19 36.17
CA SER A 884 -63.34 8.47 35.63
C SER A 884 -62.27 9.60 35.79
N PRO A 885 -62.57 10.93 35.76
CA PRO A 885 -62.24 11.83 34.64
C PRO A 885 -61.48 13.12 35.05
N ARG A 886 -61.10 13.99 34.07
CA ARG A 886 -60.99 15.49 34.10
C ARG A 886 -60.24 15.98 32.83
N LYS A 887 -60.85 16.67 31.84
CA LYS A 887 -61.17 18.12 31.66
C LYS A 887 -59.97 19.05 31.99
N TYR A 888 -59.43 19.92 31.12
CA TYR A 888 -59.99 21.09 30.38
C TYR A 888 -59.12 21.36 29.10
N VAL A 889 -59.61 21.64 27.88
CA VAL A 889 -60.31 22.78 27.21
C VAL A 889 -59.43 23.40 26.08
N LYS A 890 -60.12 23.57 24.94
CA LYS A 890 -59.84 24.12 23.59
C LYS A 890 -58.87 25.30 23.45
N HIS A 891 -58.13 25.35 22.33
CA HIS A 891 -58.28 26.19 21.10
C HIS A 891 -57.38 25.49 20.04
N GLY A 892 -57.66 25.20 18.77
CA GLY A 892 -58.55 25.79 17.76
C GLY A 892 -57.70 26.52 16.72
N TYR A 893 -57.24 25.87 15.63
CA TYR A 893 -57.15 26.36 14.23
C TYR A 893 -56.54 25.30 13.28
N PHE A 894 -57.07 25.26 12.06
CA PHE A 894 -56.91 24.29 10.96
C PHE A 894 -55.61 24.47 10.13
N TYR A 895 -55.01 23.39 9.60
CA TYR A 895 -55.01 23.03 8.15
C TYR A 895 -54.15 21.77 7.82
N ASN A 896 -54.46 21.19 6.66
CA ASN A 896 -54.16 19.87 6.06
C ASN A 896 -52.69 19.41 5.88
N GLY A 897 -52.48 18.09 5.65
CA GLY A 897 -51.41 17.63 4.74
C GLY A 897 -50.75 16.27 5.00
N THR A 898 -51.36 15.19 4.52
CA THR A 898 -50.78 13.94 3.95
C THR A 898 -49.47 13.31 4.48
N SER A 899 -49.63 12.05 4.90
CA SER A 899 -48.64 11.00 5.13
C SER A 899 -48.01 10.41 3.85
N SER A 900 -46.70 10.11 3.86
CA SER A 900 -46.18 8.84 3.30
C SER A 900 -44.79 8.51 3.86
N SER A 901 -44.66 7.34 4.51
CA SER A 901 -43.40 6.81 5.05
C SER A 901 -42.97 5.58 4.24
N ASN A 902 -41.88 5.73 3.48
CA ASN A 902 -41.17 4.67 2.78
C ASN A 902 -40.35 3.81 3.75
N SER A 903 -40.47 2.49 3.63
CA SER A 903 -39.68 1.51 4.41
C SER A 903 -38.45 1.03 3.65
N ASN A 904 -37.28 1.34 4.20
CA ASN A 904 -35.95 0.91 3.74
C ASN A 904 -35.77 -0.61 3.69
N SER A 905 -35.19 -1.10 2.58
CA SER A 905 -34.62 -2.43 2.43
C SER A 905 -33.10 -2.38 2.54
N SER A 906 -32.55 -3.08 3.52
CA SER A 906 -31.11 -3.22 3.74
C SER A 906 -30.52 -4.28 2.81
N LYS A 907 -29.71 -3.86 1.83
CA LYS A 907 -28.79 -4.73 1.07
C LYS A 907 -27.55 -5.03 1.91
N SER A 908 -27.15 -6.29 1.96
CA SER A 908 -25.88 -6.76 2.50
C SER A 908 -24.84 -6.85 1.37
N SER A 909 -23.67 -6.30 1.65
CA SER A 909 -22.44 -6.36 0.86
C SER A 909 -21.68 -7.66 1.11
N ASP A 910 -21.22 -8.31 0.04
CA ASP A 910 -20.08 -9.26 0.04
C ASP A 910 -19.15 -8.92 -1.14
N ASP A 911 -17.85 -9.17 -0.94
CA ASP A 911 -16.69 -8.69 -1.71
C ASP A 911 -16.24 -9.62 -2.86
N SER A 912 -15.67 -8.99 -3.91
CA SER A 912 -14.49 -9.35 -4.76
C SER A 912 -14.46 -10.59 -5.69
N SER A 913 -14.25 -10.37 -7.01
CA SER A 913 -13.06 -10.80 -7.79
C SER A 913 -13.05 -10.31 -9.26
N CYS A 914 -11.84 -10.18 -9.82
CA CYS A 914 -11.34 -9.49 -11.02
C CYS A 914 -11.80 -9.98 -12.42
N ILE A 915 -11.61 -9.14 -13.48
CA ILE A 915 -10.72 -9.35 -14.67
C ILE A 915 -11.12 -8.46 -15.90
N ILE A 916 -10.11 -7.70 -16.38
CA ILE A 916 -9.73 -7.28 -17.77
C ILE A 916 -10.74 -6.61 -18.74
N SER A 917 -10.35 -5.43 -19.24
CA SER A 917 -10.24 -4.99 -20.67
C SER A 917 -10.58 -3.49 -20.78
N ASN A 918 -9.60 -2.59 -20.91
CA ASN A 918 -8.90 -2.14 -22.13
C ASN A 918 -9.56 -0.93 -22.84
N PHE A 919 -8.75 0.13 -22.94
CA PHE A 919 -8.54 1.05 -24.07
C PHE A 919 -9.73 1.86 -24.65
N ASN A 920 -9.69 3.19 -24.49
CA ASN A 920 -9.12 4.14 -25.46
C ASN A 920 -9.41 5.58 -24.98
N ASN A 921 -8.38 6.38 -24.72
CA ASN A 921 -7.81 7.38 -25.65
C ASN A 921 -8.81 8.41 -26.16
N SER A 922 -8.68 9.67 -25.72
CA SER A 922 -8.20 10.74 -26.61
C SER A 922 -8.03 12.09 -25.89
N PHE A 923 -6.82 12.60 -26.12
CA PHE A 923 -6.27 13.96 -26.02
C PHE A 923 -7.21 15.17 -26.04
N GLY A 924 -6.76 16.22 -25.35
CA GLY A 924 -7.22 17.60 -25.53
C GLY A 924 -6.40 18.59 -24.70
N VAL A 925 -5.21 18.94 -25.19
CA VAL A 925 -4.32 20.01 -24.73
C VAL A 925 -4.98 21.38 -24.94
N THR A 926 -4.83 22.34 -24.00
CA THR A 926 -4.37 23.72 -24.30
C THR A 926 -4.01 24.51 -23.05
N ASN A 927 -3.00 25.35 -23.24
CA ASN A 927 -2.26 26.20 -22.33
C ASN A 927 -2.96 27.52 -21.96
N ASN A 928 -2.29 28.23 -21.04
CA ASN A 928 -2.21 29.69 -20.89
C ASN A 928 -3.43 30.35 -20.22
N SER A 929 -3.29 31.39 -19.40
CA SER A 929 -2.18 32.19 -18.89
C SER A 929 -2.80 33.24 -17.95
N SER A 930 -1.97 33.95 -17.17
CA SER A 930 -2.17 35.34 -16.67
C SER A 930 -3.39 35.62 -15.76
N ALA A 931 -3.41 36.55 -14.82
CA ALA A 931 -2.44 37.42 -14.18
C ALA A 931 -3.21 38.15 -13.05
N THR A 932 -2.47 38.57 -12.01
CA THR A 932 -2.63 39.82 -11.25
C THR A 932 -4.01 40.32 -10.80
N SER A 933 -4.20 40.43 -9.48
CA SER A 933 -4.65 41.64 -8.72
C SER A 933 -5.16 41.17 -7.34
N SER A 934 -4.47 41.48 -6.24
CA SER A 934 -4.52 42.73 -5.47
C SER A 934 -5.85 42.97 -4.75
N GLU A 935 -5.75 42.95 -3.43
CA GLU A 935 -6.45 43.78 -2.44
C GLU A 935 -7.86 43.43 -1.91
N HIS A 936 -7.89 43.54 -0.58
CA HIS A 936 -9.01 43.87 0.32
C HIS A 936 -10.12 42.83 0.56
N LEU A 937 -10.06 42.21 1.75
CA LEU A 937 -11.02 42.51 2.82
C LEU A 937 -10.59 41.84 4.15
N LYS A 938 -10.14 42.67 5.08
CA LYS A 938 -10.28 42.41 6.52
C LYS A 938 -11.73 42.69 6.88
N HIS A 939 -12.43 41.73 7.51
CA HIS A 939 -13.29 42.04 8.65
C HIS A 939 -13.59 40.79 9.48
N SER A 940 -13.30 40.93 10.77
CA SER A 940 -13.68 40.04 11.88
C SER A 940 -15.17 39.73 11.93
N LEU A 941 -15.55 38.58 12.47
CA LEU A 941 -16.21 38.50 13.79
C LEU A 941 -16.56 37.05 14.16
N GLU A 942 -16.35 36.78 15.44
CA GLU A 942 -16.65 35.56 16.18
C GLU A 942 -18.16 35.23 16.18
N ARG A 943 -18.47 33.93 16.03
CA ARG A 943 -19.52 33.21 16.77
C ARG A 943 -19.32 31.71 16.65
#